data_AF-A0A7V2UZT7-F1
#
_entry.id   AF-A0A7V2UZT7-F1
#
_cell.length_a   1.000
_cell.length_b   1.000
_cell.length_c   1.000
_cell.angle_alpha   90.00
_cell.angle_beta   90.00
_cell.angle_gamma   90.00
#
_symmetry.space_group_name_H-M   'P 1'
#
loop_
_entity.id
_entity.type
_entity.pdbx_description
1 polymer ?
#
loop_
_entity_poly.entity_id
_entity_poly.type
_entity_poly.pdbx_seq_one_letter_code
_entity_poly.pdbx_strand_id
1 'polypeptide(L)'
;MSLVRSISRVLAAPASLSLSLAALAPGLFPFPLPADILLLQNGQTIEGEVADKGESLDVRTKYGSLTVAKADVKRRLKDVASLKAEVDVLHKSAKGMAEEGLKEGVDAADRGVKLEAAATLYERAIALANDAREAFTGSDAESLAAAAAAMGEELARIRARLGPATLAPPTPPPSAGAKPAPEGLPVALPPAVAKAADLSALAAVTAPSRRPLPPADRLRAAEAQVRDLFKADYRSAGTDERKVLARKLLQTALGTKDEPESQLALFNEARAVAAQAPDAETAVTALRETARRFDIDPAREVSATLGRLEAAVKTPEVARETAEAYLRAGLEAMAADEIEIAQALLARADRVARAARDPALIQRALDLAKDAKDQARELAAFRPAVEKLSAAPDDPAANATVGQYLCFVKSDWKRGLPFLARGGDADLKALAEAELAGPATADEKAALGDRWAAWGDRQPAAAAKSRGRERALVWYDAALPGLAGASKAKVEKRVQDFLNQIAAQYDGMVQPGNVALAALGAVAEGSSSAAQLIDGIKTGYTGSTGFASLSWPGEWVVTLPKTFILRQIRFLLWDGDSDRYYKYVVETSPDGKTWVPLVDRSRGKWRSWQTLDFPPRRVKAIRVKGLYNSANSGFYIVELEAFCQPPAVGEKPRAESDPTDDGPPARPRRGE
;
A
#
# COMPACT_ATOMS: atom_id res chain seq x y z
N MET A 1 -11.33 69.67 -13.57
CA MET A 1 -12.47 69.00 -12.91
C MET A 1 -13.32 68.32 -13.98
N SER A 2 -13.86 67.13 -13.69
CA SER A 2 -14.73 66.29 -14.54
C SER A 2 -14.14 65.68 -15.83
N LEU A 3 -14.19 64.34 -15.93
CA LEU A 3 -13.94 63.52 -17.13
C LEU A 3 -15.25 62.77 -17.49
N VAL A 4 -15.77 62.63 -18.73
CA VAL A 4 -15.31 62.82 -20.12
C VAL A 4 -14.74 61.55 -20.82
N ARG A 5 -15.41 61.17 -21.93
CA ARG A 5 -15.10 60.15 -22.99
C ARG A 5 -15.33 58.66 -22.67
N SER A 6 -15.80 57.82 -23.61
CA SER A 6 -16.55 58.05 -24.87
C SER A 6 -17.13 56.73 -25.45
N ILE A 7 -18.07 56.85 -26.40
CA ILE A 7 -18.78 55.76 -27.12
C ILE A 7 -18.03 55.31 -28.38
N SER A 8 -18.15 54.02 -28.79
CA SER A 8 -18.10 53.42 -30.17
C SER A 8 -17.22 52.15 -30.23
N ARG A 9 -17.48 51.09 -31.04
CA ARG A 9 -18.58 50.67 -31.96
C ARG A 9 -18.32 49.21 -32.46
N VAL A 10 -19.35 48.55 -33.06
CA VAL A 10 -19.24 47.60 -34.22
C VAL A 10 -18.64 46.18 -33.96
N LEU A 11 -19.16 45.02 -34.44
CA LEU A 11 -20.31 44.64 -35.30
C LEU A 11 -20.79 43.17 -35.06
N ALA A 12 -22.06 42.91 -35.42
CA ALA A 12 -22.65 41.68 -36.00
C ALA A 12 -22.72 40.31 -35.25
N ALA A 13 -23.94 39.75 -35.25
CA ALA A 13 -24.29 38.32 -35.14
C ALA A 13 -24.63 37.77 -36.56
N PRO A 14 -25.19 36.55 -36.82
CA PRO A 14 -25.69 35.50 -35.91
C PRO A 14 -25.43 34.02 -36.35
N ALA A 15 -26.10 33.07 -35.66
CA ALA A 15 -26.45 31.69 -36.08
C ALA A 15 -25.30 30.65 -36.15
N SER A 16 -25.53 29.36 -35.88
CA SER A 16 -26.71 28.61 -35.40
C SER A 16 -26.29 27.24 -34.86
N LEU A 17 -27.00 26.69 -33.86
CA LEU A 17 -27.20 25.24 -33.69
C LEU A 17 -28.31 24.96 -32.66
N SER A 18 -29.10 23.93 -32.94
CA SER A 18 -30.43 23.70 -32.37
C SER A 18 -30.41 23.11 -30.96
N LEU A 19 -31.24 23.63 -30.05
CA LEU A 19 -31.66 22.87 -28.87
C LEU A 19 -32.62 21.75 -29.29
N SER A 20 -32.43 20.56 -28.72
CA SER A 20 -33.51 19.59 -28.54
C SER A 20 -33.71 19.37 -27.04
N LEU A 21 -34.83 19.87 -26.53
CA LEU A 21 -35.21 19.80 -25.12
C LEU A 21 -36.18 18.62 -24.93
N ALA A 22 -35.83 17.67 -24.07
CA ALA A 22 -36.75 16.63 -23.59
C ALA A 22 -36.88 16.81 -22.07
N ALA A 23 -38.06 17.23 -21.61
CA ALA A 23 -38.33 17.50 -20.21
C ALA A 23 -38.89 16.26 -19.50
N LEU A 24 -38.52 16.07 -18.22
CA LEU A 24 -39.33 15.32 -17.26
C LEU A 24 -39.53 16.17 -15.99
N ALA A 25 -40.68 15.96 -15.35
CA ALA A 25 -41.28 16.88 -14.37
C ALA A 25 -40.69 16.80 -12.95
N PRO A 26 -40.93 17.81 -12.07
CA PRO A 26 -40.31 17.89 -10.75
C PRO A 26 -41.14 17.25 -9.62
N GLY A 27 -40.42 16.81 -8.57
CA GLY A 27 -40.89 16.97 -7.18
C GLY A 27 -41.38 15.72 -6.45
N LEU A 28 -40.46 14.98 -5.81
CA LEU A 28 -40.75 14.21 -4.59
C LEU A 28 -39.49 13.76 -3.82
N PHE A 29 -38.88 14.65 -3.04
CA PHE A 29 -38.04 14.29 -1.89
C PHE A 29 -38.08 15.43 -0.83
N PRO A 30 -38.62 15.17 0.38
CA PRO A 30 -38.82 16.21 1.40
C PRO A 30 -37.79 16.12 2.55
N PHE A 31 -36.52 16.41 2.27
CA PHE A 31 -35.54 16.83 3.28
C PHE A 31 -34.54 17.78 2.60
N PRO A 32 -34.22 18.96 3.19
CA PRO A 32 -33.08 19.73 2.71
C PRO A 32 -31.81 18.91 2.97
N LEU A 33 -31.06 18.61 1.91
CA LEU A 33 -29.70 18.11 2.07
C LEU A 33 -28.86 19.21 2.76
N PRO A 34 -27.89 18.87 3.62
CA PRO A 34 -27.05 19.86 4.27
C PRO A 34 -26.31 20.66 3.20
N ALA A 35 -26.55 21.97 3.16
CA ALA A 35 -25.87 22.86 2.23
C ALA A 35 -24.40 23.01 2.65
N ASP A 36 -23.50 22.90 1.69
CA ASP A 36 -22.11 23.26 1.90
C ASP A 36 -21.90 24.74 1.61
N ILE A 37 -20.85 25.29 2.21
CA ILE A 37 -20.48 26.69 2.10
C ILE A 37 -19.08 26.75 1.51
N LEU A 38 -19.00 27.23 0.26
CA LEU A 38 -17.75 27.48 -0.43
C LEU A 38 -17.26 28.88 -0.08
N LEU A 39 -16.21 28.96 0.73
CA LEU A 39 -15.40 30.17 0.87
C LEU A 39 -14.51 30.29 -0.37
N LEU A 40 -14.59 31.41 -1.07
CA LEU A 40 -13.81 31.70 -2.27
C LEU A 40 -12.49 32.42 -1.93
N GLN A 41 -11.54 32.41 -2.87
CA GLN A 41 -10.23 33.08 -2.72
C GLN A 41 -10.35 34.59 -2.49
N ASN A 42 -11.41 35.22 -3.01
CA ASN A 42 -11.71 36.63 -2.81
C ASN A 42 -12.46 36.94 -1.49
N GLY A 43 -12.67 35.95 -0.62
CA GLY A 43 -13.35 36.08 0.67
C GLY A 43 -14.89 36.05 0.59
N GLN A 44 -15.49 35.91 -0.59
CA GLN A 44 -16.94 35.70 -0.72
C GLN A 44 -17.33 34.26 -0.34
N THR A 45 -18.57 34.06 0.10
CA THR A 45 -19.13 32.74 0.38
C THR A 45 -20.31 32.40 -0.52
N ILE A 46 -20.40 31.13 -0.95
CA ILE A 46 -21.53 30.59 -1.69
C ILE A 46 -22.09 29.39 -0.92
N GLU A 47 -23.35 29.48 -0.50
CA GLU A 47 -24.09 28.42 0.18
C GLU A 47 -25.00 27.67 -0.80
N GLY A 48 -24.91 26.34 -0.84
CA GLY A 48 -25.78 25.50 -1.66
C GLY A 48 -25.39 24.01 -1.69
N GLU A 49 -26.15 23.21 -2.43
CA GLU A 49 -25.80 21.80 -2.66
C GLU A 49 -24.64 21.71 -3.65
N VAL A 50 -23.49 21.16 -3.24
CA VAL A 50 -22.26 21.14 -4.05
C VAL A 50 -22.06 19.78 -4.74
N ALA A 51 -22.21 19.77 -6.06
CA ALA A 51 -21.91 18.63 -6.93
C ALA A 51 -20.58 18.84 -7.70
N ASP A 52 -19.79 17.78 -7.85
CA ASP A 52 -18.50 17.85 -8.53
C ASP A 52 -18.63 17.69 -10.05
N LYS A 53 -17.96 18.56 -10.83
CA LYS A 53 -17.88 18.51 -12.29
C LYS A 53 -16.43 18.67 -12.80
N GLY A 54 -15.49 17.94 -12.20
CA GLY A 54 -14.12 17.86 -12.70
C GLY A 54 -13.31 19.09 -12.30
N GLU A 55 -13.21 20.11 -13.15
CA GLU A 55 -12.50 21.37 -12.84
C GLU A 55 -13.39 22.40 -12.12
N SER A 56 -14.70 22.17 -12.07
CA SER A 56 -15.68 23.04 -11.41
C SER A 56 -16.57 22.28 -10.41
N LEU A 57 -17.27 23.07 -9.60
CA LEU A 57 -18.32 22.65 -8.69
C LEU A 57 -19.63 23.29 -9.15
N ASP A 58 -20.66 22.48 -9.36
CA ASP A 58 -22.03 22.97 -9.51
C ASP A 58 -22.63 23.16 -8.12
N VAL A 59 -22.91 24.40 -7.75
CA VAL A 59 -23.47 24.81 -6.46
C VAL A 59 -24.94 25.20 -6.66
N ARG A 60 -25.85 24.36 -6.20
CA ARG A 60 -27.28 24.63 -6.25
C ARG A 60 -27.67 25.53 -5.08
N THR A 61 -27.75 26.84 -5.33
CA THR A 61 -28.18 27.82 -4.32
C THR A 61 -29.70 28.01 -4.36
N LYS A 62 -30.26 28.64 -3.33
CA LYS A 62 -31.66 29.12 -3.31
C LYS A 62 -32.00 30.14 -4.41
N TYR A 63 -31.01 30.70 -5.11
CA TYR A 63 -31.16 31.66 -6.21
C TYR A 63 -30.91 31.04 -7.59
N GLY A 64 -30.60 29.75 -7.66
CA GLY A 64 -30.25 29.03 -8.89
C GLY A 64 -28.91 28.29 -8.78
N SER A 65 -28.58 27.53 -9.82
CA SER A 65 -27.29 26.82 -9.90
C SER A 65 -26.18 27.76 -10.39
N LEU A 66 -25.05 27.74 -9.68
CA LEU A 66 -23.82 28.43 -10.05
C LEU A 66 -22.74 27.38 -10.34
N THR A 67 -21.97 27.55 -11.41
CA THR A 67 -20.77 26.73 -11.65
C THR A 67 -19.56 27.54 -11.19
N VAL A 68 -18.85 27.04 -10.18
CA VAL A 68 -17.69 27.70 -9.53
C VAL A 68 -16.44 26.92 -9.90
N ALA A 69 -15.40 27.55 -10.46
CA ALA A 69 -14.15 26.82 -10.73
C ALA A 69 -13.49 26.40 -9.40
N LYS A 70 -12.95 25.18 -9.32
CA LYS A 70 -12.30 24.71 -8.09
C LYS A 70 -11.09 25.56 -7.69
N ALA A 71 -10.44 26.21 -8.65
CA ALA A 71 -9.36 27.17 -8.41
C ALA A 71 -9.81 28.40 -7.60
N ASP A 72 -11.07 28.83 -7.77
CA ASP A 72 -11.63 30.00 -7.07
C ASP A 72 -12.10 29.67 -5.64
N VAL A 73 -12.14 28.40 -5.27
CA VAL A 73 -12.57 27.94 -3.93
C VAL A 73 -11.37 27.88 -2.98
N LYS A 74 -11.40 28.72 -1.94
CA LYS A 74 -10.43 28.70 -0.83
C LYS A 74 -10.70 27.54 0.13
N ARG A 75 -11.97 27.25 0.44
CA ARG A 75 -12.38 26.14 1.33
C ARG A 75 -13.84 25.73 1.11
N ARG A 76 -14.16 24.44 1.28
CA ARG A 76 -15.53 23.90 1.41
C ARG A 76 -15.76 23.59 2.89
N LEU A 77 -16.82 24.14 3.45
CA LEU A 77 -17.23 23.98 4.84
C LEU A 77 -18.65 23.43 4.89
N LYS A 78 -19.03 22.79 6.00
CA LYS A 78 -20.43 22.46 6.29
C LYS A 78 -21.20 23.74 6.66
N ASP A 79 -22.52 23.65 6.77
CA ASP A 79 -23.35 24.72 7.32
C ASP A 79 -22.97 25.09 8.78
N VAL A 80 -23.37 26.29 9.19
CA VAL A 80 -23.04 26.86 10.51
C VAL A 80 -23.55 26.00 11.67
N ALA A 81 -24.73 25.39 11.55
CA ALA A 81 -25.34 24.60 12.61
C ALA A 81 -24.61 23.26 12.78
N SER A 82 -24.25 22.60 11.67
CA SER A 82 -23.39 21.42 11.67
C SER A 82 -22.01 21.69 12.27
N LEU A 83 -21.40 22.85 11.94
CA LEU A 83 -20.10 23.24 12.50
C LEU A 83 -20.17 23.53 14.01
N LYS A 84 -21.20 24.27 14.47
CA LYS A 84 -21.46 24.46 15.91
C LYS A 84 -21.64 23.13 16.64
N ALA A 85 -22.43 22.21 16.07
CA ALA A 85 -22.63 20.88 16.66
C ALA A 85 -21.33 20.06 16.73
N GLU A 86 -20.46 20.11 15.70
CA GLU A 86 -19.18 19.41 15.72
C GLU A 86 -18.19 20.04 16.73
N VAL A 87 -18.14 21.38 16.83
CA VAL A 87 -17.38 22.09 17.88
C VAL A 87 -17.87 21.68 19.28
N ASP A 88 -19.19 21.65 19.52
CA ASP A 88 -19.78 21.27 20.80
C ASP A 88 -19.48 19.81 21.19
N VAL A 89 -19.50 18.88 20.23
CA VAL A 89 -19.16 17.47 20.48
C VAL A 89 -17.68 17.34 20.85
N LEU A 90 -16.79 17.98 20.10
CA LEU A 90 -15.35 17.97 20.39
C LEU A 90 -15.02 18.60 21.73
N HIS A 91 -15.63 19.74 22.06
CA HIS A 91 -15.48 20.42 23.34
C HIS A 91 -15.95 19.53 24.51
N LYS A 92 -17.13 18.92 24.42
CA LYS A 92 -17.64 17.99 25.44
C LYS A 92 -16.72 16.78 25.64
N SER A 93 -16.20 16.20 24.55
CA SER A 93 -15.25 15.09 24.61
C SER A 93 -13.89 15.50 25.22
N ALA A 94 -13.37 16.67 24.83
CA ALA A 94 -12.13 17.22 25.37
C ALA A 94 -12.24 17.45 26.88
N LYS A 95 -13.35 18.06 27.31
CA LYS A 95 -13.66 18.33 28.71
C LYS A 95 -13.80 17.05 29.54
N GLY A 96 -14.52 16.04 29.03
CA GLY A 96 -14.62 14.74 29.72
C GLY A 96 -13.26 14.05 29.92
N MET A 97 -12.40 14.07 28.89
CA MET A 97 -11.04 13.54 28.99
C MET A 97 -10.16 14.34 29.98
N ALA A 98 -10.30 15.66 30.00
CA ALA A 98 -9.60 16.52 30.96
C ALA A 98 -10.05 16.24 32.40
N GLU A 99 -11.37 16.18 32.65
CA GLU A 99 -11.94 15.84 33.95
C GLU A 99 -11.50 14.44 34.40
N GLU A 100 -11.41 13.46 33.51
CA GLU A 100 -10.89 12.13 33.82
C GLU A 100 -9.40 12.10 34.14
N GLY A 101 -8.56 12.83 33.40
CA GLY A 101 -7.12 12.93 33.69
C GLY A 101 -6.82 13.69 34.99
N LEU A 102 -7.67 14.66 35.35
CA LEU A 102 -7.53 15.47 36.57
C LEU A 102 -8.07 14.79 37.83
N LYS A 103 -8.75 13.64 37.75
CA LYS A 103 -9.21 12.89 38.93
C LYS A 103 -8.04 12.49 39.85
N GLU A 104 -8.30 12.57 41.16
CA GLU A 104 -7.42 12.02 42.18
C GLU A 104 -7.32 10.49 42.05
N GLY A 105 -6.16 9.93 42.37
CA GLY A 105 -5.92 8.47 42.27
C GLY A 105 -5.57 7.94 40.87
N VAL A 106 -5.68 8.73 39.80
CA VAL A 106 -5.21 8.34 38.46
C VAL A 106 -3.67 8.27 38.43
N ASP A 107 -3.11 7.25 37.79
CA ASP A 107 -1.65 7.09 37.61
C ASP A 107 -1.04 8.25 36.80
N ALA A 108 0.26 8.51 36.98
CA ALA A 108 0.95 9.58 36.27
C ALA A 108 0.98 9.39 34.74
N ALA A 109 1.15 8.17 34.25
CA ALA A 109 1.17 7.88 32.81
C ALA A 109 -0.23 7.96 32.20
N ASP A 110 -1.25 7.37 32.84
CA ASP A 110 -2.64 7.42 32.39
C ASP A 110 -3.20 8.85 32.42
N ARG A 111 -2.82 9.66 33.43
CA ARG A 111 -3.08 11.09 33.47
C ARG A 111 -2.46 11.83 32.28
N GLY A 112 -1.18 11.54 31.97
CA GLY A 112 -0.50 12.14 30.82
C GLY A 112 -1.25 11.85 29.51
N VAL A 113 -1.61 10.59 29.28
CA VAL A 113 -2.38 10.16 28.10
C VAL A 113 -3.74 10.87 28.00
N LYS A 114 -4.50 10.95 29.09
CA LYS A 114 -5.82 11.60 29.12
C LYS A 114 -5.76 13.11 28.90
N LEU A 115 -4.77 13.79 29.51
CA LEU A 115 -4.57 15.22 29.35
C LEU A 115 -4.08 15.59 27.94
N GLU A 116 -3.22 14.77 27.32
CA GLU A 116 -2.77 14.96 25.94
C GLU A 116 -3.91 14.73 24.93
N ALA A 117 -4.74 13.70 25.16
CA ALA A 117 -5.94 13.44 24.37
C ALA A 117 -6.97 14.59 24.49
N ALA A 118 -7.15 15.14 25.70
CA ALA A 118 -7.98 16.32 25.92
C ALA A 118 -7.43 17.54 25.15
N ALA A 119 -6.14 17.84 25.28
CA ALA A 119 -5.49 18.95 24.58
C ALA A 119 -5.69 18.86 23.06
N THR A 120 -5.46 17.68 22.47
CA THR A 120 -5.69 17.39 21.05
C THR A 120 -7.13 17.69 20.61
N LEU A 121 -8.13 17.35 21.43
CA LEU A 121 -9.54 17.61 21.12
C LEU A 121 -9.92 19.08 21.26
N TYR A 122 -9.37 19.81 22.24
CA TYR A 122 -9.53 21.26 22.35
C TYR A 122 -8.92 21.98 21.14
N GLU A 123 -7.72 21.60 20.72
CA GLU A 123 -7.04 22.17 19.53
C GLU A 123 -7.88 21.99 18.27
N ARG A 124 -8.46 20.79 18.07
CA ARG A 124 -9.38 20.51 16.95
C ARG A 124 -10.65 21.37 17.01
N ALA A 125 -11.25 21.54 18.19
CA ALA A 125 -12.45 22.34 18.37
C ALA A 125 -12.21 23.85 18.14
N ILE A 126 -11.07 24.36 18.62
CA ILE A 126 -10.62 25.75 18.40
C ILE A 126 -10.35 26.03 16.92
N ALA A 127 -9.68 25.11 16.22
CA ALA A 127 -9.43 25.23 14.79
C ALA A 127 -10.74 25.31 14.00
N LEU A 128 -11.69 24.41 14.27
CA LEU A 128 -12.99 24.37 13.58
C LEU A 128 -13.84 25.64 13.84
N ALA A 129 -13.79 26.19 15.06
CA ALA A 129 -14.47 27.43 15.41
C ALA A 129 -13.82 28.67 14.73
N ASN A 130 -12.49 28.69 14.58
CA ASN A 130 -11.78 29.76 13.85
C ASN A 130 -12.04 29.69 12.34
N ASP A 131 -12.05 28.49 11.76
CA ASP A 131 -12.40 28.25 10.35
C ASP A 131 -13.81 28.76 10.03
N ALA A 132 -14.77 28.45 10.91
CA ALA A 132 -16.13 28.96 10.80
C ALA A 132 -16.18 30.50 10.89
N ARG A 133 -15.40 31.12 11.80
CA ARG A 133 -15.29 32.58 11.89
C ARG A 133 -14.74 33.25 10.63
N GLU A 134 -13.93 32.57 9.82
CA GLU A 134 -13.49 33.11 8.51
C GLU A 134 -14.57 33.09 7.43
N ALA A 135 -15.59 32.23 7.56
CA ALA A 135 -16.65 32.05 6.57
C ALA A 135 -18.00 32.67 6.97
N PHE A 136 -18.20 32.98 8.26
CA PHE A 136 -19.47 33.51 8.78
C PHE A 136 -19.29 34.89 9.39
N THR A 137 -20.39 35.66 9.40
CA THR A 137 -20.44 37.00 9.97
C THR A 137 -21.68 37.14 10.87
N GLY A 138 -21.65 38.12 11.78
CA GLY A 138 -22.70 38.32 12.79
C GLY A 138 -22.58 37.41 14.01
N SER A 139 -23.67 37.30 14.77
CA SER A 139 -23.73 36.67 16.10
C SER A 139 -23.19 35.24 16.18
N ASP A 140 -23.27 34.49 15.07
CA ASP A 140 -22.82 33.11 15.00
C ASP A 140 -21.29 32.99 14.96
N ALA A 141 -20.63 33.90 14.25
CA ALA A 141 -19.17 34.00 14.24
C ALA A 141 -18.64 34.54 15.57
N GLU A 142 -19.36 35.47 16.21
CA GLU A 142 -19.04 35.98 17.55
C GLU A 142 -19.16 34.88 18.61
N SER A 143 -20.24 34.07 18.56
CA SER A 143 -20.46 32.93 19.45
C SER A 143 -19.36 31.87 19.31
N LEU A 144 -18.96 31.54 18.08
CA LEU A 144 -17.86 30.60 17.82
C LEU A 144 -16.50 31.16 18.24
N ALA A 145 -16.25 32.46 18.05
CA ALA A 145 -15.05 33.12 18.54
C ALA A 145 -14.94 33.11 20.08
N ALA A 146 -16.06 33.35 20.78
CA ALA A 146 -16.12 33.27 22.24
C ALA A 146 -15.89 31.84 22.74
N ALA A 147 -16.47 30.84 22.08
CA ALA A 147 -16.22 29.43 22.38
C ALA A 147 -14.74 29.04 22.16
N ALA A 148 -14.14 29.49 21.05
CA ALA A 148 -12.72 29.26 20.76
C ALA A 148 -11.79 29.87 21.83
N ALA A 149 -12.11 31.08 22.32
CA ALA A 149 -11.35 31.72 23.38
C ALA A 149 -11.44 30.95 24.71
N ALA A 150 -12.65 30.54 25.13
CA ALA A 150 -12.86 29.77 26.35
C ALA A 150 -12.15 28.40 26.31
N MET A 151 -12.24 27.69 25.18
CA MET A 151 -11.49 26.44 24.96
C MET A 151 -9.97 26.66 24.98
N GLY A 152 -9.49 27.80 24.48
CA GLY A 152 -8.08 28.17 24.52
C GLY A 152 -7.54 28.35 25.95
N GLU A 153 -8.35 28.91 26.86
CA GLU A 153 -7.99 28.98 28.27
C GLU A 153 -7.91 27.60 28.95
N GLU A 154 -8.86 26.71 28.67
CA GLU A 154 -8.84 25.34 29.23
C GLU A 154 -7.65 24.55 28.69
N LEU A 155 -7.35 24.63 27.39
CA LEU A 155 -6.14 24.07 26.77
C LEU A 155 -4.85 24.59 27.42
N ALA A 156 -4.76 25.90 27.70
CA ALA A 156 -3.59 26.48 28.35
C ALA A 156 -3.38 25.93 29.78
N ARG A 157 -4.47 25.72 30.54
CA ARG A 157 -4.43 25.10 31.88
C ARG A 157 -3.97 23.64 31.81
N ILE A 158 -4.42 22.88 30.81
CA ILE A 158 -4.02 21.48 30.59
C ILE A 158 -2.53 21.40 30.24
N ARG A 159 -2.06 22.20 29.27
CA ARG A 159 -0.64 22.27 28.86
C ARG A 159 0.27 22.70 30.01
N ALA A 160 -0.16 23.64 30.85
CA ALA A 160 0.57 24.02 32.07
C ALA A 160 0.71 22.87 33.09
N ARG A 161 -0.19 21.86 33.06
CA ARG A 161 -0.15 20.69 33.93
C ARG A 161 0.69 19.54 33.38
N LEU A 162 0.81 19.43 32.06
CA LEU A 162 1.70 18.48 31.37
C LEU A 162 3.19 18.87 31.47
N GLY A 163 3.48 20.17 31.58
CA GLY A 163 4.84 20.70 31.68
C GLY A 163 5.54 20.84 30.32
N PRO A 164 6.75 21.42 30.28
CA PRO A 164 7.50 21.58 29.04
C PRO A 164 8.00 20.22 28.53
N ALA A 165 7.72 19.91 27.26
CA ALA A 165 8.10 18.65 26.63
C ALA A 165 9.62 18.44 26.61
N THR A 166 10.13 17.59 27.52
CA THR A 166 11.54 17.24 27.62
C THR A 166 11.93 16.18 26.59
N LEU A 167 12.17 16.63 25.36
CA LEU A 167 12.91 15.87 24.36
C LEU A 167 14.38 15.74 24.79
N ALA A 168 14.71 14.65 25.49
CA ALA A 168 16.09 14.24 25.66
C ALA A 168 16.62 13.67 24.32
N PRO A 169 17.66 14.25 23.69
CA PRO A 169 18.22 13.70 22.47
C PRO A 169 18.96 12.37 22.77
N PRO A 170 18.85 11.35 21.92
CA PRO A 170 19.64 10.13 22.07
C PRO A 170 21.12 10.45 21.88
N THR A 171 21.97 9.91 22.76
CA THR A 171 23.43 10.00 22.62
C THR A 171 23.88 9.27 21.35
N PRO A 172 24.79 9.85 20.54
CA PRO A 172 25.32 9.17 19.37
C PRO A 172 26.23 8.00 19.80
N PRO A 173 26.27 6.89 19.05
CA PRO A 173 27.28 5.85 19.25
C PRO A 173 28.69 6.41 18.98
N PRO A 174 29.74 5.87 19.61
CA PRO A 174 31.08 6.44 19.54
C PRO A 174 31.63 6.44 18.12
N SER A 175 32.11 7.61 17.68
CA SER A 175 32.78 7.79 16.40
C SER A 175 34.10 7.02 16.37
N ALA A 176 34.19 5.99 15.52
CA ALA A 176 35.46 5.38 15.17
C ALA A 176 36.22 6.34 14.25
N GLY A 177 37.26 6.98 14.79
CA GLY A 177 38.02 8.03 14.09
C GLY A 177 38.64 7.54 12.78
N ALA A 178 38.48 8.33 11.73
CA ALA A 178 39.15 8.09 10.46
C ALA A 178 40.68 8.15 10.63
N LYS A 179 41.38 7.10 10.17
CA LYS A 179 42.81 7.14 9.83
C LYS A 179 42.93 7.17 8.29
N PRO A 180 43.92 7.89 7.73
CA PRO A 180 44.08 8.00 6.28
C PRO A 180 44.48 6.65 5.66
N ALA A 181 44.13 6.48 4.38
CA ALA A 181 44.36 5.25 3.63
C ALA A 181 45.86 4.98 3.37
N PRO A 182 46.31 3.72 3.40
CA PRO A 182 47.53 3.30 2.74
C PRO A 182 47.26 3.02 1.25
N GLU A 183 48.17 3.47 0.38
CA GLU A 183 48.18 3.13 -1.03
C GLU A 183 48.59 1.66 -1.25
N GLY A 184 47.97 1.02 -2.24
CA GLY A 184 48.51 -0.11 -3.01
C GLY A 184 48.94 -1.40 -2.27
N LEU A 185 48.21 -2.50 -2.48
CA LEU A 185 48.70 -3.87 -2.73
C LEU A 185 47.49 -4.76 -3.14
N PRO A 186 47.68 -5.89 -3.85
CA PRO A 186 46.60 -6.53 -4.60
C PRO A 186 45.62 -7.30 -3.71
N VAL A 187 44.33 -7.17 -4.00
CA VAL A 187 43.26 -7.92 -3.32
C VAL A 187 43.25 -9.36 -3.83
N ALA A 188 43.82 -10.27 -3.06
CA ALA A 188 43.43 -11.67 -3.11
C ALA A 188 41.98 -11.80 -2.60
N LEU A 189 41.12 -12.50 -3.36
CA LEU A 189 39.76 -12.81 -2.95
C LEU A 189 39.76 -13.60 -1.63
N PRO A 190 38.90 -13.28 -0.66
CA PRO A 190 38.80 -14.06 0.57
C PRO A 190 38.28 -15.47 0.26
N PRO A 191 38.79 -16.52 0.94
CA PRO A 191 38.31 -17.88 0.74
C PRO A 191 36.85 -18.01 1.23
N ALA A 192 36.07 -18.79 0.48
CA ALA A 192 34.67 -19.04 0.79
C ALA A 192 34.49 -19.82 2.10
N VAL A 193 33.29 -19.70 2.69
CA VAL A 193 32.29 -20.79 2.82
C VAL A 193 31.11 -20.20 3.61
N ALA A 194 29.97 -20.03 2.94
CA ALA A 194 28.69 -20.02 3.66
C ALA A 194 28.48 -21.46 4.14
N LYS A 195 28.48 -21.70 5.46
CA LYS A 195 28.35 -23.07 6.00
C LYS A 195 26.95 -23.59 5.67
N ALA A 196 26.75 -24.91 5.70
CA ALA A 196 25.42 -25.51 5.51
C ALA A 196 24.33 -24.92 6.44
N ALA A 197 24.72 -24.35 7.58
CA ALA A 197 23.84 -23.57 8.45
C ALA A 197 23.25 -22.30 7.78
N ASP A 198 24.01 -21.55 6.97
CA ASP A 198 23.52 -20.38 6.21
C ASP A 198 22.53 -20.77 5.10
N LEU A 199 22.60 -22.03 4.64
CA LEU A 199 21.66 -22.60 3.66
C LEU A 199 20.37 -23.07 4.33
N SER A 200 20.41 -23.45 5.62
CA SER A 200 19.21 -23.73 6.41
C SER A 200 18.51 -22.43 6.90
N ALA A 201 19.30 -21.39 7.23
CA ALA A 201 18.78 -20.08 7.63
C ALA A 201 17.97 -19.36 6.53
N LEU A 202 18.13 -19.76 5.27
CA LEU A 202 17.35 -19.29 4.12
C LEU A 202 15.83 -19.52 4.24
N ALA A 203 15.40 -20.49 5.06
CA ALA A 203 14.00 -20.87 5.24
C ALA A 203 13.35 -20.32 6.52
N ALA A 204 14.13 -19.68 7.41
CA ALA A 204 13.69 -19.33 8.76
C ALA A 204 13.03 -17.93 8.82
N VAL A 205 11.78 -17.82 8.35
CA VAL A 205 10.89 -16.75 8.82
C VAL A 205 10.49 -17.07 10.26
N THR A 206 10.68 -16.12 11.18
CA THR A 206 10.17 -16.23 12.56
C THR A 206 8.65 -16.25 12.54
N ALA A 207 8.06 -17.45 12.58
CA ALA A 207 6.63 -17.61 12.72
C ALA A 207 6.15 -17.03 14.05
N PRO A 208 4.99 -16.33 14.09
CA PRO A 208 4.39 -15.92 15.35
C PRO A 208 4.05 -17.16 16.19
N SER A 209 4.22 -17.07 17.51
CA SER A 209 3.90 -18.13 18.45
C SER A 209 2.39 -18.40 18.51
N ARG A 210 1.89 -19.27 17.63
CA ARG A 210 0.50 -19.74 17.60
C ARG A 210 0.27 -20.79 18.69
N ARG A 211 -0.98 -21.00 19.10
CA ARG A 211 -1.34 -22.04 20.09
C ARG A 211 -1.25 -23.42 19.43
N PRO A 212 -0.72 -24.47 20.09
CA PRO A 212 -0.82 -25.83 19.56
C PRO A 212 -2.29 -26.25 19.41
N LEU A 213 -2.56 -27.19 18.51
CA LEU A 213 -3.90 -27.76 18.36
C LEU A 213 -4.35 -28.46 19.66
N PRO A 214 -5.62 -28.27 20.10
CA PRO A 214 -6.17 -29.01 21.23
C PRO A 214 -6.15 -30.53 21.02
N PRO A 215 -6.10 -31.34 22.09
CA PRO A 215 -6.20 -32.79 22.01
C PRO A 215 -7.44 -33.27 21.24
N ALA A 216 -7.26 -34.25 20.35
CA ALA A 216 -8.29 -34.65 19.39
C ALA A 216 -9.57 -35.24 20.02
N ASP A 217 -9.47 -35.80 21.23
CA ASP A 217 -10.61 -36.24 22.05
C ASP A 217 -11.43 -35.06 22.55
N ARG A 218 -10.77 -34.01 23.08
CA ARG A 218 -11.44 -32.79 23.55
C ARG A 218 -12.04 -31.99 22.40
N LEU A 219 -11.34 -31.88 21.28
CA LEU A 219 -11.86 -31.23 20.07
C LEU A 219 -13.14 -31.92 19.58
N ARG A 220 -13.16 -33.27 19.52
CA ARG A 220 -14.39 -34.01 19.17
C ARG A 220 -15.53 -33.78 20.17
N ALA A 221 -15.24 -33.65 21.47
CA ALA A 221 -16.25 -33.33 22.47
C ALA A 221 -16.82 -31.91 22.26
N ALA A 222 -15.97 -30.93 21.97
CA ALA A 222 -16.39 -29.57 21.65
C ALA A 222 -17.19 -29.50 20.33
N GLU A 223 -16.78 -30.22 19.27
CA GLU A 223 -17.54 -30.34 18.01
C GLU A 223 -18.93 -30.95 18.24
N ALA A 224 -19.05 -31.96 19.12
CA ALA A 224 -20.34 -32.52 19.49
C ALA A 224 -21.23 -31.51 20.26
N GLN A 225 -20.65 -30.74 21.19
CA GLN A 225 -21.34 -29.67 21.92
C GLN A 225 -21.82 -28.55 20.98
N VAL A 226 -20.98 -28.12 20.02
CA VAL A 226 -21.36 -27.15 18.99
C VAL A 226 -22.53 -27.67 18.16
N ARG A 227 -22.49 -28.93 17.70
CA ARG A 227 -23.59 -29.52 16.92
C ARG A 227 -24.90 -29.62 17.70
N ASP A 228 -24.85 -29.85 19.02
CA ASP A 228 -26.05 -29.86 19.87
C ASP A 228 -26.59 -28.44 20.14
N LEU A 229 -25.70 -27.46 20.36
CA LEU A 229 -26.06 -26.06 20.54
C LEU A 229 -26.76 -25.47 19.30
N PHE A 230 -26.25 -25.78 18.09
CA PHE A 230 -26.79 -25.31 16.82
C PHE A 230 -27.78 -26.31 16.18
N LYS A 231 -28.23 -27.33 16.92
CA LYS A 231 -29.06 -28.47 16.42
C LYS A 231 -30.33 -28.05 15.68
N ALA A 232 -30.93 -26.92 16.06
CA ALA A 232 -32.07 -26.35 15.36
C ALA A 232 -31.68 -25.86 13.96
N ASP A 233 -30.60 -25.07 13.84
CA ASP A 233 -30.07 -24.60 12.56
C ASP A 233 -29.60 -25.77 11.68
N TYR A 234 -28.99 -26.82 12.27
CA TYR A 234 -28.54 -28.01 11.55
C TYR A 234 -29.67 -28.83 10.90
N ARG A 235 -30.91 -28.70 11.39
CA ARG A 235 -32.10 -29.38 10.81
C ARG A 235 -32.61 -28.71 9.54
N SER A 236 -32.28 -27.44 9.30
CA SER A 236 -32.68 -26.72 8.10
C SER A 236 -32.04 -27.36 6.85
N ALA A 237 -32.86 -27.57 5.82
CA ALA A 237 -32.47 -28.25 4.59
C ALA A 237 -32.59 -27.29 3.40
N GLY A 238 -31.50 -26.60 3.10
CA GLY A 238 -31.38 -25.71 1.95
C GLY A 238 -30.00 -25.04 1.90
N THR A 239 -29.61 -24.57 0.72
CA THR A 239 -28.28 -23.99 0.48
C THR A 239 -28.11 -22.68 1.27
N ASP A 240 -29.11 -21.80 1.25
CA ASP A 240 -28.99 -20.48 1.86
C ASP A 240 -29.03 -20.55 3.39
N GLU A 241 -29.83 -21.45 3.95
CA GLU A 241 -29.86 -21.76 5.38
C GLU A 241 -28.51 -22.30 5.87
N ARG A 242 -27.85 -23.14 5.06
CA ARG A 242 -26.49 -23.63 5.34
C ARG A 242 -25.47 -22.49 5.23
N LYS A 243 -25.57 -21.58 4.25
CA LYS A 243 -24.73 -20.36 4.19
C LYS A 243 -24.95 -19.45 5.42
N VAL A 244 -26.18 -19.33 5.91
CA VAL A 244 -26.49 -18.58 7.15
C VAL A 244 -25.87 -19.26 8.37
N LEU A 245 -26.02 -20.59 8.52
CA LEU A 245 -25.43 -21.35 9.62
C LEU A 245 -23.89 -21.26 9.60
N ALA A 246 -23.25 -21.40 8.45
CA ALA A 246 -21.79 -21.29 8.34
C ALA A 246 -21.28 -19.93 8.83
N ARG A 247 -21.93 -18.83 8.41
CA ARG A 247 -21.61 -17.47 8.86
C ARG A 247 -21.88 -17.27 10.36
N LYS A 248 -22.97 -17.83 10.89
CA LYS A 248 -23.33 -17.82 12.32
C LYS A 248 -22.27 -18.53 13.18
N LEU A 249 -21.80 -19.70 12.73
CA LEU A 249 -20.73 -20.46 13.38
C LEU A 249 -19.40 -19.69 13.35
N LEU A 250 -19.03 -19.09 12.21
CA LEU A 250 -17.85 -18.24 12.08
C LEU A 250 -17.90 -17.02 13.02
N GLN A 251 -19.04 -16.30 13.05
CA GLN A 251 -19.21 -15.15 13.94
C GLN A 251 -19.14 -15.55 15.42
N THR A 252 -19.67 -16.72 15.76
CA THR A 252 -19.58 -17.27 17.13
C THR A 252 -18.13 -17.61 17.46
N ALA A 253 -17.40 -18.29 16.57
CA ALA A 253 -15.97 -18.60 16.74
C ALA A 253 -15.11 -17.35 16.98
N LEU A 254 -15.42 -16.26 16.30
CA LEU A 254 -14.77 -14.95 16.47
C LEU A 254 -15.09 -14.30 17.83
N GLY A 255 -16.29 -14.52 18.36
CA GLY A 255 -16.73 -14.04 19.68
C GLY A 255 -16.21 -14.87 20.86
N THR A 256 -16.01 -16.18 20.66
CA THR A 256 -15.45 -17.09 21.67
C THR A 256 -14.03 -16.67 22.07
N LYS A 257 -13.80 -16.46 23.36
CA LYS A 257 -12.48 -16.15 23.94
C LYS A 257 -12.15 -17.19 25.00
N ASP A 258 -10.86 -17.46 25.17
CA ASP A 258 -10.29 -18.29 26.23
C ASP A 258 -10.77 -19.76 26.33
N GLU A 259 -11.63 -20.20 25.41
CA GLU A 259 -12.02 -21.59 25.17
C GLU A 259 -11.44 -22.11 23.83
N PRO A 260 -10.17 -22.59 23.79
CA PRO A 260 -9.53 -22.96 22.52
C PRO A 260 -10.16 -24.21 21.87
N GLU A 261 -10.64 -25.17 22.65
CA GLU A 261 -11.41 -26.32 22.15
C GLU A 261 -12.70 -25.87 21.44
N SER A 262 -13.54 -25.08 22.11
CA SER A 262 -14.81 -24.55 21.57
C SER A 262 -14.58 -23.67 20.34
N GLN A 263 -13.59 -22.79 20.39
CA GLN A 263 -13.27 -21.88 19.29
C GLN A 263 -12.80 -22.63 18.04
N LEU A 264 -11.93 -23.64 18.18
CA LEU A 264 -11.51 -24.45 17.04
C LEU A 264 -12.66 -25.30 16.48
N ALA A 265 -13.48 -25.89 17.35
CA ALA A 265 -14.67 -26.63 16.95
C ALA A 265 -15.64 -25.76 16.13
N LEU A 266 -15.89 -24.52 16.55
CA LEU A 266 -16.74 -23.57 15.80
C LEU A 266 -16.15 -23.21 14.43
N PHE A 267 -14.83 -23.01 14.31
CA PHE A 267 -14.19 -22.78 13.00
C PHE A 267 -14.26 -24.04 12.11
N ASN A 268 -14.06 -25.24 12.66
CA ASN A 268 -14.16 -26.49 11.92
C ASN A 268 -15.59 -26.72 11.39
N GLU A 269 -16.59 -26.54 12.24
CA GLU A 269 -18.00 -26.65 11.84
C GLU A 269 -18.40 -25.57 10.83
N ALA A 270 -17.93 -24.32 10.99
CA ALA A 270 -18.15 -23.27 9.99
C ALA A 270 -17.59 -23.66 8.61
N ARG A 271 -16.36 -24.20 8.55
CA ARG A 271 -15.75 -24.73 7.32
C ARG A 271 -16.55 -25.90 6.74
N ALA A 272 -16.99 -26.83 7.58
CA ALA A 272 -17.71 -28.03 7.17
C ALA A 272 -19.12 -27.73 6.63
N VAL A 273 -19.83 -26.76 7.22
CA VAL A 273 -21.14 -26.30 6.74
C VAL A 273 -21.00 -25.44 5.48
N ALA A 274 -20.01 -24.52 5.42
CA ALA A 274 -19.73 -23.72 4.23
C ALA A 274 -19.42 -24.59 3.00
N ALA A 275 -18.70 -25.71 3.19
CA ALA A 275 -18.41 -26.68 2.14
C ALA A 275 -19.65 -27.41 1.59
N GLN A 276 -20.75 -27.50 2.36
CA GLN A 276 -22.01 -28.12 1.91
C GLN A 276 -22.87 -27.16 1.07
N ALA A 277 -22.60 -25.86 1.10
CA ALA A 277 -23.45 -24.83 0.53
C ALA A 277 -22.61 -23.73 -0.12
N PRO A 278 -21.93 -24.05 -1.22
CA PRO A 278 -20.58 -23.60 -1.57
C PRO A 278 -20.31 -22.14 -1.24
N ASP A 279 -19.83 -21.92 -0.02
CA ASP A 279 -19.50 -20.62 0.54
C ASP A 279 -17.98 -20.55 0.74
N ALA A 280 -17.29 -20.28 -0.37
CA ALA A 280 -15.84 -20.25 -0.39
C ALA A 280 -15.27 -19.12 0.51
N GLU A 281 -15.99 -18.00 0.64
CA GLU A 281 -15.59 -16.88 1.49
C GLU A 281 -15.61 -17.25 2.97
N THR A 282 -16.73 -17.78 3.47
CA THR A 282 -16.86 -18.21 4.87
C THR A 282 -15.89 -19.34 5.19
N ALA A 283 -15.75 -20.33 4.29
CA ALA A 283 -14.84 -21.46 4.49
C ALA A 283 -13.36 -21.04 4.58
N VAL A 284 -12.90 -20.17 3.69
CA VAL A 284 -11.51 -19.67 3.71
C VAL A 284 -11.30 -18.70 4.86
N THR A 285 -12.28 -17.86 5.20
CA THR A 285 -12.16 -16.90 6.31
C THR A 285 -12.06 -17.62 7.65
N ALA A 286 -12.93 -18.60 7.93
CA ALA A 286 -12.86 -19.44 9.13
C ALA A 286 -11.49 -20.12 9.28
N LEU A 287 -10.90 -20.55 8.16
CA LEU A 287 -9.57 -21.16 8.15
C LEU A 287 -8.43 -20.15 8.37
N ARG A 288 -8.48 -18.95 7.78
CA ARG A 288 -7.50 -17.89 8.07
C ARG A 288 -7.55 -17.48 9.55
N GLU A 289 -8.73 -17.38 10.11
CA GLU A 289 -8.92 -17.10 11.53
C GLU A 289 -8.45 -18.26 12.43
N THR A 290 -8.57 -19.50 11.96
CA THR A 290 -7.92 -20.66 12.59
C THR A 290 -6.39 -20.49 12.58
N ALA A 291 -5.79 -20.24 11.42
CA ALA A 291 -4.33 -20.09 11.27
C ALA A 291 -3.75 -18.87 12.00
N ARG A 292 -4.57 -17.84 12.29
CA ARG A 292 -4.18 -16.70 13.14
C ARG A 292 -4.03 -17.08 14.63
N ARG A 293 -4.66 -18.17 15.08
CA ARG A 293 -4.75 -18.56 16.50
C ARG A 293 -4.05 -19.88 16.81
N PHE A 294 -4.14 -20.85 15.90
CA PHE A 294 -3.66 -22.22 16.07
C PHE A 294 -2.51 -22.54 15.11
N ASP A 295 -1.62 -23.40 15.57
CA ASP A 295 -0.47 -23.89 14.83
C ASP A 295 -0.93 -24.90 13.76
N ILE A 296 -1.31 -24.34 12.61
CA ILE A 296 -1.65 -25.06 11.39
C ILE A 296 -0.90 -24.45 10.21
N ASP A 297 -0.66 -25.30 9.20
CA ASP A 297 -0.26 -24.91 7.85
C ASP A 297 -1.48 -24.30 7.13
N PRO A 298 -1.52 -22.96 6.91
CA PRO A 298 -2.69 -22.31 6.34
C PRO A 298 -2.93 -22.71 4.88
N ALA A 299 -1.88 -22.74 4.06
CA ALA A 299 -2.02 -22.86 2.62
C ALA A 299 -2.37 -24.30 2.21
N ARG A 300 -1.81 -25.30 2.90
CA ARG A 300 -2.20 -26.71 2.74
C ARG A 300 -3.66 -26.95 3.16
N GLU A 301 -4.09 -26.41 4.29
CA GLU A 301 -5.48 -26.52 4.74
C GLU A 301 -6.44 -25.76 3.81
N VAL A 302 -6.02 -24.64 3.21
CA VAL A 302 -6.84 -23.88 2.25
C VAL A 302 -7.03 -24.72 0.98
N SER A 303 -5.96 -25.33 0.47
CA SER A 303 -5.99 -26.27 -0.66
C SER A 303 -6.95 -27.44 -0.40
N ALA A 304 -6.89 -28.05 0.78
CA ALA A 304 -7.81 -29.12 1.17
C ALA A 304 -9.27 -28.64 1.30
N THR A 305 -9.49 -27.40 1.75
CA THR A 305 -10.83 -26.83 1.95
C THR A 305 -11.50 -26.46 0.63
N LEU A 306 -10.79 -25.74 -0.25
CA LEU A 306 -11.25 -25.42 -1.59
C LEU A 306 -11.46 -26.70 -2.43
N GLY A 307 -10.62 -27.72 -2.21
CA GLY A 307 -10.77 -29.02 -2.86
C GLY A 307 -12.07 -29.76 -2.51
N ARG A 308 -12.69 -29.47 -1.36
CA ARG A 308 -14.03 -29.97 -1.00
C ARG A 308 -15.15 -29.16 -1.65
N LEU A 309 -14.96 -27.83 -1.76
CA LEU A 309 -15.92 -26.92 -2.40
C LEU A 309 -16.11 -27.21 -3.90
N GLU A 310 -15.07 -27.71 -4.60
CA GLU A 310 -15.19 -28.13 -6.01
C GLU A 310 -16.32 -29.12 -6.27
N ALA A 311 -16.61 -30.04 -5.34
CA ALA A 311 -17.69 -31.02 -5.49
C ALA A 311 -19.09 -30.38 -5.51
N ALA A 312 -19.22 -29.12 -5.06
CA ALA A 312 -20.45 -28.35 -5.05
C ALA A 312 -20.53 -27.33 -6.19
N VAL A 313 -19.51 -27.22 -7.05
CA VAL A 313 -19.52 -26.35 -8.24
C VAL A 313 -20.48 -26.91 -9.29
N LYS A 314 -21.71 -26.40 -9.28
CA LYS A 314 -22.80 -26.81 -10.19
C LYS A 314 -23.27 -25.72 -11.15
N THR A 315 -22.90 -24.47 -10.92
CA THR A 315 -23.30 -23.32 -11.75
C THR A 315 -22.09 -22.42 -12.06
N PRO A 316 -22.15 -21.58 -13.12
CA PRO A 316 -21.06 -20.67 -13.46
C PRO A 316 -20.72 -19.68 -12.35
N GLU A 317 -21.70 -19.24 -11.56
CA GLU A 317 -21.52 -18.27 -10.47
C GLU A 317 -20.70 -18.89 -9.33
N VAL A 318 -21.05 -20.12 -8.94
CA VAL A 318 -20.29 -20.89 -7.93
C VAL A 318 -18.89 -21.22 -8.43
N ALA A 319 -18.73 -21.51 -9.73
CA ALA A 319 -17.43 -21.71 -10.34
C ALA A 319 -16.58 -20.43 -10.29
N ARG A 320 -17.16 -19.25 -10.58
CA ARG A 320 -16.49 -17.95 -10.49
C ARG A 320 -15.95 -17.69 -9.09
N GLU A 321 -16.80 -17.81 -8.07
CA GLU A 321 -16.44 -17.60 -6.66
C GLU A 321 -15.36 -18.59 -6.18
N THR A 322 -15.48 -19.86 -6.56
CA THR A 322 -14.50 -20.90 -6.20
C THR A 322 -13.15 -20.69 -6.89
N ALA A 323 -13.15 -20.29 -8.17
CA ALA A 323 -11.94 -19.95 -8.90
C ALA A 323 -11.26 -18.70 -8.32
N GLU A 324 -12.00 -17.64 -8.00
CA GLU A 324 -11.47 -16.44 -7.34
C GLU A 324 -10.85 -16.76 -5.97
N ALA A 325 -11.46 -17.66 -5.20
CA ALA A 325 -10.89 -18.15 -3.95
C ALA A 325 -9.58 -18.93 -4.16
N TYR A 326 -9.50 -19.79 -5.18
CA TYR A 326 -8.25 -20.45 -5.57
C TYR A 326 -7.16 -19.48 -6.06
N LEU A 327 -7.52 -18.45 -6.84
CA LEU A 327 -6.56 -17.44 -7.29
C LEU A 327 -5.98 -16.68 -6.11
N ARG A 328 -6.81 -16.28 -5.14
CA ARG A 328 -6.38 -15.60 -3.93
C ARG A 328 -5.47 -16.50 -3.08
N ALA A 329 -5.88 -17.73 -2.80
CA ALA A 329 -5.10 -18.71 -2.05
C ALA A 329 -3.76 -19.05 -2.75
N GLY A 330 -3.79 -19.21 -4.07
CA GLY A 330 -2.60 -19.45 -4.87
C GLY A 330 -1.63 -18.28 -4.83
N LEU A 331 -2.13 -17.04 -4.90
CA LEU A 331 -1.33 -15.84 -4.73
C LEU A 331 -0.78 -15.69 -3.29
N GLU A 332 -1.50 -16.14 -2.27
CA GLU A 332 -1.02 -16.17 -0.87
C GLU A 332 0.10 -17.20 -0.67
N ALA A 333 0.02 -18.38 -1.28
CA ALA A 333 1.15 -19.32 -1.36
C ALA A 333 2.30 -18.78 -2.26
N MET A 334 1.97 -17.96 -3.27
CA MET A 334 2.93 -17.10 -3.97
C MET A 334 3.34 -15.84 -3.19
N ALA A 335 2.98 -15.70 -1.91
CA ALA A 335 3.58 -14.74 -0.98
C ALA A 335 4.42 -15.45 0.11
N ALA A 336 3.96 -16.59 0.61
CA ALA A 336 4.54 -17.35 1.74
C ALA A 336 5.76 -18.26 1.40
N ASP A 337 6.36 -18.08 0.22
CA ASP A 337 7.32 -18.98 -0.42
C ASP A 337 6.90 -20.44 -0.74
N GLU A 338 5.63 -20.77 -0.61
CA GLU A 338 5.10 -22.13 -0.83
C GLU A 338 4.77 -22.41 -2.31
N ILE A 339 5.80 -22.40 -3.17
CA ILE A 339 5.69 -22.51 -4.63
C ILE A 339 4.91 -23.76 -5.09
N GLU A 340 5.12 -24.91 -4.45
CA GLU A 340 4.46 -26.19 -4.82
C GLU A 340 2.95 -26.15 -4.53
N ILE A 341 2.56 -25.57 -3.39
CA ILE A 341 1.15 -25.40 -3.01
C ILE A 341 0.49 -24.32 -3.89
N ALA A 342 1.20 -23.23 -4.20
CA ALA A 342 0.77 -22.24 -5.18
C ALA A 342 0.51 -22.86 -6.56
N GLN A 343 1.41 -23.69 -7.07
CA GLN A 343 1.24 -24.38 -8.34
C GLN A 343 -0.01 -25.28 -8.32
N ALA A 344 -0.22 -26.04 -7.25
CA ALA A 344 -1.39 -26.90 -7.09
C ALA A 344 -2.69 -26.09 -7.05
N LEU A 345 -2.74 -25.00 -6.29
CA LEU A 345 -3.90 -24.10 -6.16
C LEU A 345 -4.23 -23.41 -7.49
N LEU A 346 -3.25 -22.84 -8.18
CA LEU A 346 -3.47 -22.10 -9.42
C LEU A 346 -3.79 -23.02 -10.62
N ALA A 347 -3.23 -24.24 -10.65
CA ALA A 347 -3.66 -25.26 -11.59
C ALA A 347 -5.12 -25.71 -11.37
N ARG A 348 -5.65 -25.63 -10.14
CA ARG A 348 -7.09 -25.82 -9.85
C ARG A 348 -7.90 -24.59 -10.27
N ALA A 349 -7.40 -23.39 -10.00
CA ALA A 349 -8.03 -22.14 -10.42
C ALA A 349 -8.32 -22.12 -11.93
N ASP A 350 -7.36 -22.46 -12.80
CA ASP A 350 -7.57 -22.53 -14.26
C ASP A 350 -8.71 -23.48 -14.65
N ARG A 351 -8.75 -24.68 -14.04
CA ARG A 351 -9.80 -25.66 -14.33
C ARG A 351 -11.18 -25.19 -13.90
N VAL A 352 -11.29 -24.59 -12.71
CA VAL A 352 -12.57 -24.09 -12.18
C VAL A 352 -13.02 -22.83 -12.92
N ALA A 353 -12.10 -21.92 -13.28
CA ALA A 353 -12.40 -20.72 -14.07
C ALA A 353 -13.05 -21.05 -15.43
N ARG A 354 -12.63 -22.15 -16.07
CA ARG A 354 -13.25 -22.63 -17.32
C ARG A 354 -14.73 -23.01 -17.15
N ALA A 355 -15.14 -23.47 -15.97
CA ALA A 355 -16.55 -23.74 -15.66
C ALA A 355 -17.36 -22.45 -15.39
N ALA A 356 -16.70 -21.35 -15.01
CA ALA A 356 -17.34 -20.04 -14.78
C ALA A 356 -17.77 -19.33 -16.07
N ARG A 357 -17.22 -19.74 -17.23
CA ARG A 357 -17.51 -19.15 -18.56
C ARG A 357 -17.22 -17.65 -18.69
N ASP A 358 -16.39 -17.12 -17.80
CA ASP A 358 -15.86 -15.74 -17.84
C ASP A 358 -14.50 -15.72 -18.55
N PRO A 359 -14.38 -15.13 -19.77
CA PRO A 359 -13.11 -15.11 -20.51
C PRO A 359 -11.97 -14.39 -19.79
N ALA A 360 -12.27 -13.33 -19.01
CA ALA A 360 -11.25 -12.56 -18.31
C ALA A 360 -10.71 -13.35 -17.10
N LEU A 361 -11.59 -14.04 -16.37
CA LEU A 361 -11.20 -14.93 -15.28
C LEU A 361 -10.40 -16.14 -15.79
N ILE A 362 -10.82 -16.75 -16.91
CA ILE A 362 -10.10 -17.86 -17.55
C ILE A 362 -8.68 -17.45 -17.94
N GLN A 363 -8.51 -16.30 -18.61
CA GLN A 363 -7.18 -15.84 -19.03
C GLN A 363 -6.29 -15.53 -17.81
N ARG A 364 -6.83 -14.81 -16.81
CA ARG A 364 -6.12 -14.52 -15.56
C ARG A 364 -5.66 -15.79 -14.84
N ALA A 365 -6.49 -16.82 -14.81
CA ALA A 365 -6.17 -18.09 -14.15
C ALA A 365 -5.13 -18.90 -14.92
N LEU A 366 -5.21 -18.92 -16.25
CA LEU A 366 -4.22 -19.56 -17.13
C LEU A 366 -2.82 -18.94 -16.95
N ASP A 367 -2.73 -17.61 -16.95
CA ASP A 367 -1.45 -16.91 -16.82
C ASP A 367 -0.80 -17.16 -15.45
N LEU A 368 -1.58 -17.08 -14.36
CA LEU A 368 -1.08 -17.37 -13.01
C LEU A 368 -0.70 -18.85 -12.82
N ALA A 369 -1.44 -19.79 -13.41
CA ALA A 369 -1.10 -21.22 -13.38
C ALA A 369 0.20 -21.52 -14.13
N LYS A 370 0.47 -20.79 -15.23
CA LYS A 370 1.72 -20.87 -15.98
C LYS A 370 2.89 -20.32 -15.17
N ASP A 371 2.75 -19.11 -14.61
CA ASP A 371 3.78 -18.48 -13.78
C ASP A 371 4.18 -19.38 -12.60
N ALA A 372 3.22 -19.94 -11.88
CA ALA A 372 3.48 -20.84 -10.75
C ALA A 372 4.13 -22.17 -11.18
N LYS A 373 3.79 -22.70 -12.36
CA LYS A 373 4.45 -23.88 -12.93
C LYS A 373 5.90 -23.61 -13.33
N ASP A 374 6.19 -22.44 -13.90
CA ASP A 374 7.55 -22.04 -14.26
C ASP A 374 8.41 -21.86 -12.99
N GLN A 375 7.89 -21.19 -11.96
CA GLN A 375 8.58 -21.06 -10.65
C GLN A 375 8.80 -22.42 -9.95
N ALA A 376 7.85 -23.35 -10.04
CA ALA A 376 8.00 -24.68 -9.46
C ALA A 376 9.10 -25.51 -10.14
N ARG A 377 9.23 -25.41 -11.48
CA ARG A 377 10.34 -26.01 -12.22
C ARG A 377 11.69 -25.43 -11.76
N GLU A 378 11.75 -24.12 -11.58
CA GLU A 378 12.96 -23.42 -11.12
C GLU A 378 13.36 -23.82 -9.69
N LEU A 379 12.39 -23.93 -8.77
CA LEU A 379 12.62 -24.43 -7.40
C LEU A 379 13.08 -25.90 -7.38
N ALA A 380 12.48 -26.75 -8.22
CA ALA A 380 12.84 -28.16 -8.32
C ALA A 380 14.26 -28.37 -8.87
N ALA A 381 14.76 -27.48 -9.72
CA ALA A 381 16.16 -27.47 -10.14
C ALA A 381 17.10 -26.88 -9.08
N PHE A 382 16.64 -25.86 -8.33
CA PHE A 382 17.42 -25.17 -7.30
C PHE A 382 17.79 -26.06 -6.11
N ARG A 383 16.83 -26.79 -5.52
CA ARG A 383 17.07 -27.62 -4.32
C ARG A 383 18.25 -28.61 -4.46
N PRO A 384 18.28 -29.52 -5.46
CA PRO A 384 19.40 -30.46 -5.60
C PRO A 384 20.72 -29.76 -5.96
N ALA A 385 20.68 -28.58 -6.59
CA ALA A 385 21.89 -27.78 -6.81
C ALA A 385 22.45 -27.23 -5.48
N VAL A 386 21.60 -26.72 -4.58
CA VAL A 386 22.01 -26.28 -3.22
C VAL A 386 22.59 -27.46 -2.42
N GLU A 387 21.92 -28.61 -2.44
CA GLU A 387 22.42 -29.83 -1.78
C GLU A 387 23.78 -30.24 -2.33
N LYS A 388 23.95 -30.24 -3.66
CA LYS A 388 25.24 -30.57 -4.30
C LYS A 388 26.35 -29.60 -3.90
N LEU A 389 26.08 -28.29 -3.79
CA LEU A 389 27.07 -27.30 -3.34
C LEU A 389 27.49 -27.47 -1.88
N SER A 390 26.72 -28.20 -1.05
CA SER A 390 27.16 -28.54 0.32
C SER A 390 28.32 -29.54 0.35
N ALA A 391 28.44 -30.38 -0.68
CA ALA A 391 29.51 -31.38 -0.84
C ALA A 391 30.59 -30.95 -1.86
N ALA A 392 30.21 -30.18 -2.89
CA ALA A 392 31.09 -29.69 -3.94
C ALA A 392 30.87 -28.18 -4.18
N PRO A 393 31.43 -27.29 -3.31
CA PRO A 393 31.14 -25.85 -3.32
C PRO A 393 31.50 -25.10 -4.61
N ASP A 394 32.42 -25.66 -5.40
CA ASP A 394 32.91 -25.09 -6.66
C ASP A 394 32.38 -25.83 -7.91
N ASP A 395 31.33 -26.65 -7.77
CA ASP A 395 30.69 -27.29 -8.92
C ASP A 395 30.08 -26.24 -9.87
N PRO A 396 30.52 -26.14 -11.13
CA PRO A 396 30.16 -25.02 -11.99
C PRO A 396 28.70 -25.09 -12.46
N ALA A 397 28.12 -26.29 -12.58
CA ALA A 397 26.72 -26.47 -12.95
C ALA A 397 25.79 -26.03 -11.81
N ALA A 398 26.04 -26.50 -10.59
CA ALA A 398 25.23 -26.14 -9.43
C ALA A 398 25.39 -24.67 -9.03
N ASN A 399 26.59 -24.09 -9.13
CA ASN A 399 26.80 -22.65 -8.96
C ASN A 399 26.00 -21.83 -10.00
N ALA A 400 25.98 -22.25 -11.27
CA ALA A 400 25.14 -21.61 -12.28
C ALA A 400 23.64 -21.69 -11.93
N THR A 401 23.12 -22.88 -11.56
CA THR A 401 21.70 -23.04 -11.18
C THR A 401 21.31 -22.20 -9.95
N VAL A 402 22.13 -22.21 -8.90
CA VAL A 402 21.88 -21.43 -7.67
C VAL A 402 21.96 -19.93 -7.94
N GLY A 403 22.96 -19.47 -8.69
CA GLY A 403 23.12 -18.07 -9.06
C GLY A 403 21.97 -17.56 -9.93
N GLN A 404 21.54 -18.34 -10.92
CA GLN A 404 20.40 -17.98 -11.77
C GLN A 404 19.10 -17.94 -10.97
N TYR A 405 18.85 -18.90 -10.07
CA TYR A 405 17.65 -18.88 -9.23
C TYR A 405 17.61 -17.62 -8.32
N LEU A 406 18.73 -17.31 -7.66
CA LEU A 406 18.82 -16.14 -6.80
C LEU A 406 18.66 -14.82 -7.58
N CYS A 407 19.38 -14.63 -8.70
CA CYS A 407 19.30 -13.39 -9.49
C CYS A 407 17.99 -13.25 -10.28
N PHE A 408 17.49 -14.32 -10.90
CA PHE A 408 16.42 -14.25 -11.91
C PHE A 408 15.05 -14.70 -11.41
N VAL A 409 14.97 -15.42 -10.28
CA VAL A 409 13.70 -15.78 -9.64
C VAL A 409 13.50 -14.91 -8.42
N LYS A 410 14.43 -14.96 -7.46
CA LYS A 410 14.36 -14.19 -6.21
C LYS A 410 14.75 -12.71 -6.37
N SER A 411 15.43 -12.32 -7.44
CA SER A 411 15.99 -10.96 -7.57
C SER A 411 16.98 -10.59 -6.45
N ASP A 412 17.55 -11.58 -5.76
CA ASP A 412 18.62 -11.43 -4.78
C ASP A 412 19.97 -11.45 -5.49
N TRP A 413 20.24 -10.36 -6.22
CA TRP A 413 21.49 -10.17 -6.95
C TRP A 413 22.70 -10.22 -6.01
N LYS A 414 22.59 -9.67 -4.80
CA LYS A 414 23.67 -9.64 -3.81
C LYS A 414 24.15 -11.04 -3.45
N ARG A 415 23.24 -11.99 -3.24
CA ARG A 415 23.60 -13.39 -2.97
C ARG A 415 23.84 -14.20 -4.22
N GLY A 416 23.18 -13.91 -5.34
CA GLY A 416 23.26 -14.69 -6.58
C GLY A 416 24.52 -14.45 -7.41
N LEU A 417 25.03 -13.22 -7.49
CA LEU A 417 26.21 -12.89 -8.31
C LEU A 417 27.46 -13.72 -7.93
N PRO A 418 27.80 -13.95 -6.64
CA PRO A 418 28.93 -14.84 -6.28
C PRO A 418 28.77 -16.30 -6.68
N PHE A 419 27.56 -16.79 -6.95
CA PHE A 419 27.34 -18.11 -7.55
C PHE A 419 27.41 -18.05 -9.07
N LEU A 420 26.86 -17.00 -9.72
CA LEU A 420 27.02 -16.80 -11.17
C LEU A 420 28.49 -16.67 -11.59
N ALA A 421 29.31 -15.94 -10.82
CA ALA A 421 30.76 -15.81 -11.05
C ALA A 421 31.54 -17.15 -10.92
N ARG A 422 30.98 -18.14 -10.23
CA ARG A 422 31.50 -19.51 -10.13
C ARG A 422 30.75 -20.51 -11.02
N GLY A 423 29.79 -20.03 -11.81
CA GLY A 423 28.99 -20.83 -12.72
C GLY A 423 29.74 -21.25 -13.98
N GLY A 424 29.24 -22.31 -14.64
CA GLY A 424 29.78 -22.79 -15.92
C GLY A 424 29.34 -22.02 -17.16
N ASP A 425 28.40 -21.08 -17.03
CA ASP A 425 28.00 -20.17 -18.12
C ASP A 425 28.98 -19.01 -18.22
N ALA A 426 29.77 -18.97 -19.31
CA ALA A 426 30.85 -18.00 -19.48
C ALA A 426 30.36 -16.54 -19.61
N ASP A 427 29.19 -16.31 -20.23
CA ASP A 427 28.62 -14.97 -20.39
C ASP A 427 28.13 -14.43 -19.04
N LEU A 428 27.37 -15.24 -18.30
CA LEU A 428 26.84 -14.89 -16.97
C LEU A 428 27.94 -14.76 -15.93
N LYS A 429 28.97 -15.60 -16.00
CA LYS A 429 30.17 -15.49 -15.18
C LYS A 429 30.85 -14.14 -15.39
N ALA A 430 31.18 -13.80 -16.64
CA ALA A 430 31.86 -12.54 -16.96
C ALA A 430 31.02 -11.29 -16.60
N LEU A 431 29.69 -11.38 -16.69
CA LEU A 431 28.77 -10.33 -16.22
C LEU A 431 28.81 -10.19 -14.69
N ALA A 432 28.72 -11.30 -13.97
CA ALA A 432 28.72 -11.31 -12.51
C ALA A 432 30.06 -10.83 -11.93
N GLU A 433 31.19 -11.26 -12.50
CA GLU A 433 32.54 -10.79 -12.12
C GLU A 433 32.69 -9.27 -12.32
N ALA A 434 32.26 -8.75 -13.47
CA ALA A 434 32.32 -7.31 -13.77
C ALA A 434 31.38 -6.47 -12.89
N GLU A 435 30.27 -7.04 -12.46
CA GLU A 435 29.33 -6.40 -11.54
C GLU A 435 29.87 -6.40 -10.09
N LEU A 436 30.45 -7.52 -9.65
CA LEU A 436 31.09 -7.66 -8.34
C LEU A 436 32.35 -6.79 -8.20
N ALA A 437 33.01 -6.45 -9.30
CA ALA A 437 34.12 -5.48 -9.32
C ALA A 437 33.68 -4.04 -8.96
N GLY A 438 32.38 -3.73 -9.02
CA GLY A 438 31.82 -2.46 -8.57
C GLY A 438 32.13 -1.27 -9.49
N PRO A 439 31.47 -1.14 -10.66
CA PRO A 439 31.71 -0.04 -11.59
C PRO A 439 31.49 1.33 -10.91
N ALA A 440 32.50 2.20 -10.97
CA ALA A 440 32.53 3.46 -10.25
C ALA A 440 31.97 4.62 -11.09
N THR A 441 32.42 4.75 -12.33
CA THR A 441 32.07 5.86 -13.22
C THR A 441 30.69 5.67 -13.86
N ALA A 442 30.11 6.76 -14.37
CA ALA A 442 28.84 6.71 -15.09
C ALA A 442 28.95 5.88 -16.38
N ASP A 443 30.05 6.04 -17.14
CA ASP A 443 30.29 5.27 -18.36
C ASP A 443 30.53 3.78 -18.09
N GLU A 444 31.23 3.40 -17.01
CA GLU A 444 31.37 1.99 -16.60
C GLU A 444 30.03 1.34 -16.25
N LYS A 445 29.17 2.06 -15.53
CA LYS A 445 27.81 1.60 -15.20
C LYS A 445 26.95 1.47 -16.46
N ALA A 446 27.01 2.44 -17.36
CA ALA A 446 26.34 2.36 -18.66
C ALA A 446 26.83 1.19 -19.52
N ALA A 447 28.14 0.92 -19.52
CA ALA A 447 28.74 -0.21 -20.22
C ALA A 447 28.32 -1.57 -19.63
N LEU A 448 28.22 -1.67 -18.29
CA LEU A 448 27.67 -2.87 -17.63
C LEU A 448 26.18 -3.06 -17.98
N GLY A 449 25.40 -1.97 -18.06
CA GLY A 449 24.04 -1.98 -18.57
C GLY A 449 23.95 -2.51 -20.00
N ASP A 450 24.81 -2.00 -20.91
CA ASP A 450 24.88 -2.47 -22.31
C ASP A 450 25.29 -3.95 -22.42
N ARG A 451 26.10 -4.47 -21.50
CA ARG A 451 26.46 -5.90 -21.45
C ARG A 451 25.28 -6.78 -20.98
N TRP A 452 24.57 -6.40 -19.92
CA TRP A 452 23.36 -7.10 -19.46
C TRP A 452 22.25 -7.09 -20.51
N ALA A 453 22.08 -5.95 -21.18
CA ALA A 453 21.22 -5.77 -22.35
C ALA A 453 21.56 -6.78 -23.46
N ALA A 454 22.83 -6.82 -23.88
CA ALA A 454 23.29 -7.69 -24.95
C ALA A 454 23.16 -9.19 -24.61
N TRP A 455 23.37 -9.59 -23.35
CA TRP A 455 23.11 -10.96 -22.90
C TRP A 455 21.63 -11.30 -22.94
N GLY A 456 20.76 -10.42 -22.43
CA GLY A 456 19.32 -10.59 -22.46
C GLY A 456 18.77 -10.71 -23.88
N ASP A 457 19.21 -9.83 -24.79
CA ASP A 457 18.76 -9.85 -26.19
C ASP A 457 19.13 -11.15 -26.94
N ARG A 458 20.18 -11.88 -26.50
CA ARG A 458 20.55 -13.21 -27.00
C ARG A 458 19.70 -14.36 -26.45
N GLN A 459 18.94 -14.17 -25.38
CA GLN A 459 18.21 -15.28 -24.74
C GLN A 459 16.98 -15.70 -25.57
N PRO A 460 16.79 -17.01 -25.84
CA PRO A 460 15.62 -17.50 -26.59
C PRO A 460 14.34 -17.47 -25.74
N ALA A 461 14.47 -17.59 -24.41
CA ALA A 461 13.34 -17.53 -23.50
C ALA A 461 12.97 -16.06 -23.18
N ALA A 462 11.72 -15.69 -23.47
CA ALA A 462 11.20 -14.34 -23.22
C ALA A 462 11.43 -13.84 -21.78
N ALA A 463 11.32 -14.74 -20.78
CA ALA A 463 11.59 -14.41 -19.38
C ALA A 463 13.06 -14.04 -19.14
N ALA A 464 14.01 -14.87 -19.59
CA ALA A 464 15.44 -14.61 -19.43
C ALA A 464 15.89 -13.35 -20.18
N LYS A 465 15.31 -13.11 -21.38
CA LYS A 465 15.51 -11.88 -22.14
C LYS A 465 15.11 -10.63 -21.37
N SER A 466 13.95 -10.67 -20.72
CA SER A 466 13.50 -9.58 -19.86
C SER A 466 14.38 -9.41 -18.62
N ARG A 467 14.88 -10.49 -17.99
CA ARG A 467 15.81 -10.35 -16.85
C ARG A 467 17.10 -9.61 -17.20
N GLY A 468 17.68 -9.87 -18.37
CA GLY A 468 18.84 -9.10 -18.85
C GLY A 468 18.53 -7.61 -19.04
N ARG A 469 17.35 -7.30 -19.59
CA ARG A 469 16.87 -5.91 -19.79
C ARG A 469 16.54 -5.21 -18.46
N GLU A 470 15.88 -5.91 -17.53
CA GLU A 470 15.61 -5.44 -16.17
C GLU A 470 16.92 -5.09 -15.44
N ARG A 471 17.95 -5.94 -15.53
CA ARG A 471 19.26 -5.62 -14.91
C ARG A 471 19.98 -4.48 -15.62
N ALA A 472 19.87 -4.39 -16.95
CA ALA A 472 20.40 -3.26 -17.71
C ALA A 472 19.79 -1.92 -17.27
N LEU A 473 18.46 -1.87 -17.07
CA LEU A 473 17.76 -0.67 -16.61
C LEU A 473 18.25 -0.18 -15.23
N VAL A 474 18.56 -1.09 -14.29
CA VAL A 474 19.16 -0.72 -13.00
C VAL A 474 20.52 -0.04 -13.17
N TRP A 475 21.35 -0.52 -14.09
CA TRP A 475 22.67 0.05 -14.34
C TRP A 475 22.65 1.34 -15.15
N TYR A 476 21.71 1.47 -16.09
CA TYR A 476 21.48 2.73 -16.81
C TYR A 476 21.04 3.85 -15.87
N ASP A 477 20.16 3.56 -14.92
CA ASP A 477 19.73 4.53 -13.91
C ASP A 477 20.86 4.98 -12.98
N ALA A 478 21.66 4.04 -12.50
CA ALA A 478 22.86 4.34 -11.72
C ALA A 478 23.93 5.15 -12.50
N ALA A 479 23.84 5.17 -13.84
CA ALA A 479 24.68 5.95 -14.73
C ALA A 479 24.10 7.35 -15.05
N LEU A 480 22.81 7.44 -15.37
CA LEU A 480 22.15 8.61 -15.96
C LEU A 480 22.42 9.97 -15.26
N PRO A 481 22.46 10.06 -13.91
CA PRO A 481 22.81 11.31 -13.22
C PRO A 481 24.22 11.82 -13.49
N GLY A 482 25.17 10.94 -13.83
CA GLY A 482 26.57 11.26 -14.10
C GLY A 482 26.96 11.27 -15.59
N LEU A 483 26.02 10.94 -16.49
CA LEU A 483 26.26 11.01 -17.94
C LEU A 483 25.95 12.40 -18.51
N ALA A 484 26.64 12.77 -19.59
CA ALA A 484 26.37 13.99 -20.35
C ALA A 484 26.36 13.74 -21.86
N GLY A 485 25.84 14.71 -22.62
CA GLY A 485 25.89 14.74 -24.09
C GLY A 485 25.37 13.47 -24.76
N ALA A 486 26.11 12.98 -25.76
CA ALA A 486 25.73 11.83 -26.57
C ALA A 486 25.61 10.52 -25.76
N SER A 487 26.46 10.30 -24.75
CA SER A 487 26.38 9.12 -23.88
C SER A 487 25.07 9.08 -23.10
N LYS A 488 24.65 10.24 -22.53
CA LYS A 488 23.36 10.36 -21.86
C LYS A 488 22.19 10.09 -22.82
N ALA A 489 22.16 10.78 -23.97
CA ALA A 489 21.09 10.61 -24.96
C ALA A 489 20.99 9.16 -25.50
N LYS A 490 22.11 8.45 -25.66
CA LYS A 490 22.14 7.03 -26.03
C LYS A 490 21.46 6.17 -24.95
N VAL A 491 21.80 6.39 -23.68
CA VAL A 491 21.27 5.61 -22.55
C VAL A 491 19.79 5.93 -22.31
N GLU A 492 19.37 7.19 -22.38
CA GLU A 492 17.96 7.60 -22.29
C GLU A 492 17.13 6.94 -23.40
N LYS A 493 17.61 6.98 -24.65
CA LYS A 493 16.96 6.29 -25.76
C LYS A 493 16.88 4.78 -25.51
N ARG A 494 17.97 4.15 -25.06
CA ARG A 494 18.00 2.70 -24.77
C ARG A 494 17.01 2.29 -23.68
N VAL A 495 16.92 3.09 -22.61
CA VAL A 495 15.92 2.93 -21.53
C VAL A 495 14.51 3.03 -22.11
N GLN A 496 14.23 4.03 -22.95
CA GLN A 496 12.92 4.20 -23.58
C GLN A 496 12.59 3.08 -24.60
N ASP A 497 13.56 2.62 -25.38
CA ASP A 497 13.41 1.50 -26.32
C ASP A 497 13.10 0.21 -25.56
N PHE A 498 13.79 -0.06 -24.45
CA PHE A 498 13.50 -1.20 -23.57
C PHE A 498 12.15 -1.08 -22.90
N LEU A 499 11.75 0.11 -22.46
CA LEU A 499 10.41 0.38 -21.95
C LEU A 499 9.32 0.08 -22.98
N ASN A 500 9.50 0.54 -24.22
CA ASN A 500 8.56 0.31 -25.31
C ASN A 500 8.52 -1.19 -25.69
N GLN A 501 9.66 -1.86 -25.73
CA GLN A 501 9.74 -3.29 -26.03
C GLN A 501 9.20 -4.17 -24.89
N ILE A 502 9.40 -3.77 -23.64
CA ILE A 502 8.78 -4.41 -22.48
C ILE A 502 7.26 -4.18 -22.53
N ALA A 503 6.79 -2.97 -22.84
CA ALA A 503 5.36 -2.70 -23.03
C ALA A 503 4.74 -3.55 -24.15
N ALA A 504 5.46 -3.76 -25.27
CA ALA A 504 4.99 -4.55 -26.41
C ALA A 504 5.13 -6.08 -26.21
N GLN A 505 6.17 -6.54 -25.50
CA GLN A 505 6.39 -7.95 -25.18
C GLN A 505 5.43 -8.44 -24.09
N TYR A 506 5.01 -7.53 -23.22
CA TYR A 506 4.04 -7.77 -22.15
C TYR A 506 2.77 -6.95 -22.39
N ASP A 507 2.07 -7.29 -23.47
CA ASP A 507 0.75 -6.73 -23.75
C ASP A 507 -0.14 -6.89 -22.50
N GLY A 508 -0.56 -5.75 -21.94
CA GLY A 508 -1.28 -5.67 -20.67
C GLY A 508 -0.47 -5.52 -19.37
N MET A 509 0.88 -5.60 -19.33
CA MET A 509 1.67 -5.25 -18.11
C MET A 509 2.17 -3.80 -18.08
N VAL A 510 2.04 -3.07 -19.19
CA VAL A 510 2.12 -1.62 -19.23
C VAL A 510 0.72 -1.09 -19.52
N GLN A 511 0.16 -0.35 -18.57
CA GLN A 511 -1.20 0.17 -18.63
C GLN A 511 -1.18 1.68 -18.30
N PRO A 512 -1.95 2.53 -19.01
CA PRO A 512 -2.09 3.93 -18.66
C PRO A 512 -2.91 4.10 -17.37
N GLY A 513 -2.64 5.17 -16.62
CA GLY A 513 -3.33 5.48 -15.37
C GLY A 513 -2.77 4.74 -14.14
N ASN A 514 -3.41 4.97 -12.98
CA ASN A 514 -3.02 4.36 -11.72
C ASN A 514 -3.39 2.87 -11.69
N VAL A 515 -2.40 1.98 -11.72
CA VAL A 515 -2.63 0.51 -11.69
C VAL A 515 -2.79 -0.06 -10.28
N ALA A 516 -2.60 0.75 -9.23
CA ALA A 516 -2.80 0.36 -7.83
C ALA A 516 -4.27 0.40 -7.40
N LEU A 517 -5.19 0.96 -8.20
CA LEU A 517 -6.60 1.11 -7.83
C LEU A 517 -7.28 -0.23 -7.48
N ALA A 518 -8.02 -0.25 -6.38
CA ALA A 518 -8.87 -1.39 -6.00
C ALA A 518 -9.90 -1.74 -7.08
N ALA A 519 -10.45 -0.73 -7.76
CA ALA A 519 -11.38 -0.88 -8.89
C ALA A 519 -10.77 -1.63 -10.10
N LEU A 520 -9.45 -1.73 -10.19
CA LEU A 520 -8.73 -2.50 -11.21
C LEU A 520 -8.29 -3.88 -10.70
N GLY A 521 -8.70 -4.27 -9.49
CA GLY A 521 -8.42 -5.58 -8.90
C GLY A 521 -7.12 -5.66 -8.10
N ALA A 522 -6.53 -4.52 -7.73
CA ALA A 522 -5.48 -4.48 -6.72
C ALA A 522 -6.07 -4.66 -5.31
N VAL A 523 -5.26 -5.15 -4.37
CA VAL A 523 -5.68 -5.44 -2.99
C VAL A 523 -4.65 -4.86 -2.04
N ALA A 524 -5.11 -4.06 -1.07
CA ALA A 524 -4.27 -3.49 -0.03
C ALA A 524 -4.55 -4.19 1.31
N GLU A 525 -3.48 -4.56 2.00
CA GLU A 525 -3.48 -5.28 3.28
C GLU A 525 -2.56 -4.59 4.30
N GLY A 526 -2.65 -4.98 5.57
CA GLY A 526 -1.79 -4.49 6.66
C GLY A 526 -2.46 -3.58 7.68
N SER A 527 -3.69 -3.09 7.43
CA SER A 527 -4.41 -2.28 8.42
C SER A 527 -5.93 -2.32 8.32
N SER A 528 -6.61 -1.76 9.33
CA SER A 528 -8.07 -1.73 9.47
C SER A 528 -8.81 -0.89 8.43
N SER A 529 -8.10 0.02 7.74
CA SER A 529 -8.63 0.82 6.63
C SER A 529 -7.79 0.68 5.35
N ALA A 530 -7.08 -0.44 5.17
CA ALA A 530 -6.15 -0.64 4.05
C ALA A 530 -6.79 -0.43 2.65
N ALA A 531 -8.08 -0.69 2.48
CA ALA A 531 -8.79 -0.41 1.21
C ALA A 531 -8.77 1.07 0.81
N GLN A 532 -8.71 2.00 1.77
CA GLN A 532 -8.60 3.45 1.51
C GLN A 532 -7.21 3.85 1.00
N LEU A 533 -6.22 2.95 1.03
CA LEU A 533 -4.88 3.23 0.47
C LEU A 533 -4.91 3.31 -1.07
N ILE A 534 -5.96 2.79 -1.71
CA ILE A 534 -6.03 2.54 -3.16
C ILE A 534 -7.46 2.72 -3.70
N ASP A 535 -8.28 3.55 -3.06
CA ASP A 535 -9.67 3.79 -3.48
C ASP A 535 -9.80 4.89 -4.54
N GLY A 536 -8.72 5.66 -4.80
CA GLY A 536 -8.67 6.75 -5.76
C GLY A 536 -9.08 8.12 -5.19
N ILE A 537 -9.44 8.22 -3.91
CA ILE A 537 -9.97 9.43 -3.28
C ILE A 537 -8.84 10.28 -2.69
N LYS A 538 -8.33 11.20 -3.52
CA LYS A 538 -7.19 12.09 -3.18
C LYS A 538 -7.56 13.36 -2.42
N THR A 539 -8.84 13.55 -2.08
CA THR A 539 -9.40 14.83 -1.58
C THR A 539 -10.57 14.57 -0.64
N GLY A 540 -10.87 15.52 0.26
CA GLY A 540 -12.00 15.37 1.21
C GLY A 540 -11.67 14.53 2.45
N TYR A 541 -10.41 14.09 2.58
CA TYR A 541 -9.90 13.54 3.83
C TYR A 541 -9.88 14.62 4.93
N THR A 542 -10.15 14.20 6.15
CA THR A 542 -10.25 15.06 7.34
C THR A 542 -9.19 14.64 8.37
N GLY A 543 -9.17 15.23 9.56
CA GLY A 543 -8.36 14.71 10.68
C GLY A 543 -8.80 13.33 11.21
N SER A 544 -9.88 12.74 10.69
CA SER A 544 -10.44 11.48 11.20
C SER A 544 -10.93 10.48 10.13
N THR A 545 -10.96 10.85 8.85
CA THR A 545 -11.51 10.02 7.75
C THR A 545 -10.76 10.25 6.43
N GLY A 546 -10.85 9.29 5.51
CA GLY A 546 -10.27 9.38 4.16
C GLY A 546 -8.77 9.07 4.13
N PHE A 547 -8.32 8.07 4.89
CA PHE A 547 -6.93 7.62 4.87
C PHE A 547 -6.79 6.20 5.42
N ALA A 548 -5.91 5.43 4.80
CA ALA A 548 -5.38 4.22 5.42
C ALA A 548 -4.59 4.62 6.69
N SER A 549 -4.87 3.94 7.80
CA SER A 549 -4.19 4.17 9.09
C SER A 549 -3.60 2.89 9.67
N LEU A 550 -2.44 2.96 10.30
CA LEU A 550 -1.85 1.91 11.14
C LEU A 550 -1.09 2.53 12.32
N SER A 551 -0.74 1.75 13.34
CA SER A 551 0.19 2.21 14.40
C SER A 551 1.63 2.05 13.90
N TRP A 552 2.50 3.07 14.04
CA TRP A 552 3.92 2.89 13.71
C TRP A 552 4.70 2.32 14.91
N PRO A 553 5.70 1.45 14.67
CA PRO A 553 6.10 0.90 13.37
C PRO A 553 5.09 -0.14 12.83
N GLY A 554 4.80 -0.08 11.53
CA GLY A 554 3.91 -1.02 10.86
C GLY A 554 4.00 -0.93 9.34
N GLU A 555 3.34 -1.82 8.60
CA GLU A 555 3.45 -1.88 7.14
C GLU A 555 2.11 -2.13 6.42
N TRP A 556 1.98 -1.56 5.23
CA TRP A 556 0.99 -1.94 4.23
C TRP A 556 1.62 -2.71 3.09
N VAL A 557 0.86 -3.64 2.51
CA VAL A 557 1.20 -4.33 1.26
C VAL A 557 0.07 -4.12 0.25
N VAL A 558 0.38 -3.51 -0.90
CA VAL A 558 -0.51 -3.38 -2.05
C VAL A 558 -0.11 -4.42 -3.09
N THR A 559 -0.95 -5.44 -3.27
CA THR A 559 -0.77 -6.49 -4.29
C THR A 559 -1.54 -6.12 -5.55
N LEU A 560 -0.84 -6.00 -6.67
CA LEU A 560 -1.41 -5.65 -7.97
C LEU A 560 -2.08 -6.88 -8.62
N PRO A 561 -3.14 -6.70 -9.45
CA PRO A 561 -3.90 -7.82 -10.03
C PRO A 561 -3.03 -8.80 -10.85
N LYS A 562 -2.03 -8.24 -11.53
CA LYS A 562 -0.99 -8.89 -12.34
C LYS A 562 0.35 -8.17 -12.07
N THR A 563 1.45 -8.70 -12.60
CA THR A 563 2.73 -7.99 -12.58
C THR A 563 2.65 -6.80 -13.55
N PHE A 564 3.09 -5.63 -13.12
CA PHE A 564 3.21 -4.44 -13.96
C PHE A 564 4.66 -3.99 -14.07
N ILE A 565 4.94 -3.14 -15.06
CA ILE A 565 6.26 -2.52 -15.25
C ILE A 565 6.14 -1.07 -14.78
N LEU A 566 6.35 -0.87 -13.48
CA LEU A 566 6.23 0.45 -12.85
C LEU A 566 7.53 1.22 -12.99
N ARG A 567 7.42 2.54 -13.18
CA ARG A 567 8.55 3.48 -13.09
C ARG A 567 8.30 4.66 -12.15
N GLN A 568 7.07 4.82 -11.69
CA GLN A 568 6.72 5.79 -10.67
C GLN A 568 5.72 5.17 -9.69
N ILE A 569 5.92 5.45 -8.41
CA ILE A 569 4.95 5.27 -7.33
C ILE A 569 4.85 6.63 -6.66
N ARG A 570 3.64 7.10 -6.39
CA ARG A 570 3.44 8.29 -5.58
C ARG A 570 2.36 8.05 -4.56
N PHE A 571 2.49 8.64 -3.38
CA PHE A 571 1.45 8.54 -2.35
C PHE A 571 1.36 9.80 -1.52
N LEU A 572 0.17 10.08 -1.02
CA LEU A 572 -0.12 11.25 -0.21
C LEU A 572 -0.04 10.87 1.26
N LEU A 573 1.04 11.27 1.94
CA LEU A 573 1.06 11.29 3.40
C LEU A 573 0.05 12.33 3.88
N TRP A 574 -0.76 11.98 4.88
CA TRP A 574 -1.76 12.92 5.41
C TRP A 574 -1.07 14.23 5.87
N ASP A 575 -1.52 15.35 5.32
CA ASP A 575 -0.91 16.69 5.41
C ASP A 575 -1.94 17.78 5.78
N GLY A 576 -3.00 17.40 6.50
CA GLY A 576 -4.03 18.34 6.97
C GLY A 576 -3.59 19.28 8.09
N ASP A 577 -2.34 19.15 8.58
CA ASP A 577 -1.67 20.13 9.43
C ASP A 577 -0.27 20.45 8.86
N SER A 578 0.28 21.62 9.20
CA SER A 578 1.50 22.17 8.56
C SER A 578 2.80 21.50 8.99
N ASP A 579 2.84 20.97 10.21
CA ASP A 579 4.09 20.70 10.92
C ASP A 579 4.42 19.20 10.89
N ARG A 580 3.40 18.35 10.83
CA ARG A 580 3.52 16.90 10.82
C ARG A 580 4.46 16.42 9.72
N TYR A 581 5.27 15.44 10.09
CA TYR A 581 6.14 14.73 9.17
C TYR A 581 6.28 13.26 9.56
N TYR A 582 6.64 12.46 8.57
CA TYR A 582 6.73 11.02 8.66
C TYR A 582 8.12 10.54 8.28
N LYS A 583 8.44 9.29 8.66
CA LYS A 583 9.61 8.54 8.18
C LYS A 583 9.16 7.14 7.78
N TYR A 584 9.67 6.62 6.69
CA TYR A 584 9.20 5.36 6.12
C TYR A 584 10.24 4.70 5.20
N VAL A 585 9.99 3.45 4.83
CA VAL A 585 10.73 2.73 3.77
C VAL A 585 9.71 2.21 2.76
N VAL A 586 10.02 2.30 1.46
CA VAL A 586 9.23 1.64 0.41
C VAL A 586 10.05 0.51 -0.20
N GLU A 587 9.41 -0.64 -0.36
CA GLU A 587 9.95 -1.82 -1.03
C GLU A 587 9.00 -2.21 -2.17
N THR A 588 9.54 -2.80 -3.23
CA THR A 588 8.75 -3.37 -4.33
C THR A 588 9.13 -4.83 -4.53
N SER A 589 8.18 -5.67 -4.90
CA SER A 589 8.39 -7.08 -5.11
C SER A 589 7.89 -7.53 -6.49
N PRO A 590 8.70 -8.24 -7.30
CA PRO A 590 8.30 -8.72 -8.62
C PRO A 590 7.43 -9.99 -8.58
N ASP A 591 7.39 -10.68 -7.43
CA ASP A 591 6.69 -11.94 -7.19
C ASP A 591 5.66 -11.87 -6.05
N GLY A 592 5.73 -10.85 -5.19
CA GLY A 592 4.94 -10.72 -3.95
C GLY A 592 5.65 -11.28 -2.71
N LYS A 593 6.80 -11.92 -2.88
CA LYS A 593 7.60 -12.55 -1.81
C LYS A 593 8.85 -11.76 -1.50
N THR A 594 9.62 -11.47 -2.54
CA THR A 594 11.00 -11.01 -2.40
C THR A 594 11.02 -9.50 -2.55
N TRP A 595 11.40 -8.84 -1.47
CA TRP A 595 11.27 -7.39 -1.33
C TRP A 595 12.58 -6.71 -1.69
N VAL A 596 12.54 -5.93 -2.78
CA VAL A 596 13.65 -5.11 -3.23
C VAL A 596 13.44 -3.69 -2.70
N PRO A 597 14.37 -3.11 -1.92
CA PRO A 597 14.29 -1.73 -1.49
C PRO A 597 14.10 -0.78 -2.67
N LEU A 598 13.17 0.16 -2.53
CA LEU A 598 12.91 1.22 -3.48
C LEU A 598 13.42 2.57 -2.95
N VAL A 599 13.01 2.93 -1.73
CA VAL A 599 13.51 4.14 -1.05
C VAL A 599 13.63 3.90 0.45
N ASP A 600 14.68 4.46 1.06
CA ASP A 600 14.79 4.60 2.50
C ASP A 600 14.63 6.09 2.87
N ARG A 601 13.53 6.40 3.54
CA ARG A 601 13.19 7.72 4.08
C ARG A 601 13.04 7.63 5.62
N SER A 602 13.87 6.81 6.26
CA SER A 602 14.02 6.71 7.73
C SER A 602 14.64 7.95 8.38
N ARG A 603 15.23 8.85 7.58
CA ARG A 603 15.82 10.13 7.99
C ARG A 603 15.14 11.29 7.26
N GLY A 604 15.20 12.51 7.82
CA GLY A 604 14.51 13.69 7.29
C GLY A 604 13.08 13.87 7.80
N LYS A 605 12.36 14.83 7.19
CA LYS A 605 10.99 15.24 7.54
C LYS A 605 10.10 15.23 6.28
N TRP A 606 9.42 14.12 6.02
CA TRP A 606 8.62 13.91 4.81
C TRP A 606 7.13 14.17 5.06
N ARG A 607 6.44 14.88 4.16
CA ARG A 607 5.00 15.21 4.30
C ARG A 607 4.33 15.44 2.94
N SER A 608 2.99 15.45 2.92
CA SER A 608 2.18 15.58 1.70
C SER A 608 2.55 14.52 0.66
N TRP A 609 2.40 14.83 -0.62
CA TRP A 609 2.75 13.95 -1.71
C TRP A 609 4.23 13.56 -1.71
N GLN A 610 4.47 12.29 -2.01
CA GLN A 610 5.78 11.67 -2.08
C GLN A 610 5.90 11.02 -3.45
N THR A 611 6.55 11.66 -4.40
CA THR A 611 6.84 11.06 -5.70
C THR A 611 8.12 10.22 -5.58
N LEU A 612 8.06 8.99 -6.09
CA LEU A 612 9.18 8.08 -6.24
C LEU A 612 9.25 7.70 -7.72
N ASP A 613 10.10 8.41 -8.46
CA ASP A 613 10.53 7.98 -9.79
C ASP A 613 11.69 6.98 -9.66
N PHE A 614 11.66 5.93 -10.47
CA PHE A 614 12.64 4.86 -10.43
C PHE A 614 12.73 4.12 -11.77
N PRO A 615 13.74 3.27 -11.97
CA PRO A 615 13.86 2.47 -13.18
C PRO A 615 12.64 1.60 -13.40
N PRO A 616 12.28 1.27 -14.65
CA PRO A 616 11.18 0.36 -14.89
C PRO A 616 11.43 -0.99 -14.24
N ARG A 617 10.70 -1.30 -13.17
CA ARG A 617 10.80 -2.54 -12.39
C ARG A 617 9.54 -3.38 -12.62
N ARG A 618 9.71 -4.70 -12.68
CA ARG A 618 8.59 -5.63 -12.49
C ARG A 618 8.12 -5.51 -11.04
N VAL A 619 6.85 -5.15 -10.88
CA VAL A 619 6.20 -5.03 -9.57
C VAL A 619 4.89 -5.80 -9.62
N LYS A 620 4.79 -6.78 -8.73
CA LYS A 620 3.57 -7.51 -8.39
C LYS A 620 3.01 -7.04 -7.05
N ALA A 621 3.85 -6.57 -6.13
CA ALA A 621 3.42 -5.93 -4.89
C ALA A 621 4.33 -4.75 -4.47
N ILE A 622 3.74 -3.79 -3.77
CA ILE A 622 4.39 -2.61 -3.19
C ILE A 622 4.21 -2.69 -1.68
N ARG A 623 5.26 -2.45 -0.90
CA ARG A 623 5.16 -2.35 0.57
C ARG A 623 5.60 -0.97 1.02
N VAL A 624 4.82 -0.36 1.91
CA VAL A 624 5.18 0.88 2.61
C VAL A 624 5.27 0.58 4.11
N LYS A 625 6.48 0.66 4.66
CA LYS A 625 6.77 0.51 6.09
C LYS A 625 6.75 1.89 6.74
N GLY A 626 5.70 2.20 7.49
CA GLY A 626 5.62 3.41 8.31
C GLY A 626 6.48 3.26 9.56
N LEU A 627 7.51 4.11 9.71
CA LEU A 627 8.49 4.02 10.79
C LEU A 627 8.29 5.08 11.89
N TYR A 628 7.70 6.23 11.55
CA TYR A 628 7.51 7.36 12.46
C TYR A 628 6.45 8.32 11.95
N ASN A 629 5.71 8.95 12.86
CA ASN A 629 4.93 10.17 12.68
C ASN A 629 5.28 11.13 13.83
N SER A 630 5.49 12.41 13.54
CA SER A 630 5.85 13.42 14.53
C SER A 630 4.70 13.89 15.43
N ALA A 631 3.45 13.61 15.08
CA ALA A 631 2.27 14.12 15.79
C ALA A 631 1.66 13.12 16.80
N ASN A 632 1.60 11.83 16.46
CA ASN A 632 1.00 10.79 17.29
C ASN A 632 1.49 9.39 16.88
N SER A 633 1.00 8.33 17.53
CA SER A 633 1.36 6.92 17.26
C SER A 633 0.77 6.33 15.97
N GLY A 634 -0.09 7.05 15.25
CA GLY A 634 -0.66 6.62 13.98
C GLY A 634 0.21 7.02 12.78
N PHE A 635 0.26 6.20 11.75
CA PHE A 635 0.80 6.53 10.44
C PHE A 635 -0.36 6.58 9.44
N TYR A 636 -0.36 7.58 8.55
CA TYR A 636 -1.52 7.90 7.73
C TYR A 636 -1.14 8.16 6.27
N ILE A 637 -1.74 7.41 5.34
CA ILE A 637 -1.62 7.62 3.90
C ILE A 637 -3.03 7.77 3.32
N VAL A 638 -3.26 8.85 2.58
CA VAL A 638 -4.56 9.17 1.96
C VAL A 638 -4.81 8.29 0.73
N GLU A 639 -3.84 8.20 -0.18
CA GLU A 639 -3.93 7.41 -1.43
C GLU A 639 -2.51 7.02 -1.87
N LEU A 640 -2.37 5.85 -2.49
CA LEU A 640 -1.16 5.35 -3.14
C LEU A 640 -1.45 5.03 -4.61
N GLU A 641 -0.64 5.61 -5.49
CA GLU A 641 -0.72 5.44 -6.93
C GLU A 641 0.54 4.80 -7.50
N ALA A 642 0.35 3.96 -8.51
CA ALA A 642 1.41 3.23 -9.21
C ALA A 642 1.27 3.40 -10.72
N PHE A 643 2.34 3.79 -11.41
CA PHE A 643 2.29 4.13 -12.83
C PHE A 643 3.33 3.37 -13.66
N CYS A 644 2.85 2.74 -14.74
CA CYS A 644 3.69 2.24 -15.82
C CYS A 644 4.12 3.37 -16.77
N GLN A 645 3.23 4.36 -16.92
CA GLN A 645 3.38 5.60 -17.67
C GLN A 645 2.95 6.74 -16.73
N PRO A 646 3.91 7.51 -16.17
CA PRO A 646 3.58 8.62 -15.28
C PRO A 646 2.67 9.65 -15.96
N PRO A 647 1.74 10.29 -15.22
CA PRO A 647 0.92 11.37 -15.76
C PRO A 647 1.79 12.55 -16.20
N ALA A 648 1.31 13.32 -17.18
CA ALA A 648 2.02 14.51 -17.65
C ALA A 648 2.17 15.56 -16.52
N VAL A 649 3.23 16.36 -16.60
CA VAL A 649 3.74 17.30 -15.57
C VAL A 649 2.71 18.36 -15.08
N GLY A 650 1.53 18.43 -15.70
CA GLY A 650 0.40 19.26 -15.28
C GLY A 650 -0.33 18.78 -14.02
N GLU A 651 -0.34 17.48 -13.71
CA GLU A 651 -0.81 16.98 -12.40
C GLU A 651 0.27 17.21 -11.32
N LYS A 652 0.62 18.48 -11.06
CA LYS A 652 1.47 18.80 -9.92
C LYS A 652 0.69 18.58 -8.62
N PRO A 653 1.14 17.68 -7.73
CA PRO A 653 0.54 17.56 -6.42
C PRO A 653 0.81 18.82 -5.58
N ARG A 654 0.13 18.97 -4.43
CA ARG A 654 0.53 19.98 -3.42
C ARG A 654 2.00 19.78 -3.07
N ALA A 655 2.72 20.90 -2.90
CA ALA A 655 4.18 20.96 -3.00
C ALA A 655 4.90 19.90 -2.17
N GLU A 656 5.83 19.17 -2.81
CA GLU A 656 6.75 18.27 -2.13
C GLU A 656 7.62 19.04 -1.12
N SER A 657 7.90 18.40 0.01
CA SER A 657 8.80 18.94 1.03
C SER A 657 10.26 18.70 0.63
N ASP A 658 11.01 19.77 0.39
CA ASP A 658 12.48 19.70 0.35
C ASP A 658 13.02 19.14 1.68
N PRO A 659 14.05 18.27 1.64
CA PRO A 659 14.76 17.85 2.84
C PRO A 659 15.56 19.02 3.39
N THR A 660 15.01 19.75 4.37
CA THR A 660 15.74 20.78 5.10
C THR A 660 16.95 20.15 5.79
N ASP A 661 18.14 20.58 5.37
CA ASP A 661 19.45 20.01 5.72
C ASP A 661 19.72 20.01 7.23
N ASP A 662 20.11 18.85 7.78
CA ASP A 662 20.65 18.71 9.15
C ASP A 662 22.15 19.09 9.18
N GLY A 663 22.52 20.14 8.44
CA GLY A 663 23.85 20.71 8.41
C GLY A 663 24.10 21.59 9.65
N PRO A 664 25.29 21.53 10.29
CA PRO A 664 25.61 22.46 11.37
C PRO A 664 25.62 23.89 10.82
N PRO A 665 25.05 24.88 11.53
CA PRO A 665 24.86 26.22 10.98
C PRO A 665 26.21 26.85 10.60
N ALA A 666 26.26 27.38 9.38
CA ALA A 666 27.43 28.12 8.88
C ALA A 666 27.78 29.24 9.88
N ARG A 667 29.02 29.23 10.40
CA ARG A 667 29.48 30.28 11.31
C ARG A 667 29.38 31.64 10.61
N PRO A 668 28.87 32.69 11.28
CA PRO A 668 28.83 34.02 10.70
C PRO A 668 30.27 34.48 10.42
N ARG A 669 30.49 35.04 9.24
CA ARG A 669 31.73 35.77 8.94
C ARG A 669 31.84 36.93 9.93
N ARG A 670 32.80 36.88 10.84
CA ARG A 670 33.33 38.11 11.44
C ARG A 670 34.14 38.81 10.34
N GLY A 671 33.90 40.11 10.17
CA GLY A 671 34.72 40.91 9.28
C GLY A 671 36.07 41.21 9.91
N GLU A 672 37.11 41.13 9.10
CA GLU A 672 38.04 42.23 8.84
C GLU A 672 38.11 42.40 7.31
#